data_AF-A0A9D1ZC23-F1
#
_entry.id   AF-A0A9D1ZC23-F1
#
_cell.length_a   1.000
_cell.length_b   1.000
_cell.length_c   1.000
_cell.angle_alpha   90.00
_cell.angle_beta   90.00
_cell.angle_gamma   90.00
#
_symmetry.space_group_name_H-M   'P 1'
#
loop_
_entity.id
_entity.type
_entity.pdbx_description
1 polymer ?
#
loop_
_entity_poly.entity_id
_entity_poly.type
_entity_poly.pdbx_seq_one_letter_code
_entity_poly.pdbx_strand_id
1 'polypeptide(L)'
;MKEEKNISSGAEKVENIAKEKRSGTAEKHARTARMQAEAAGGGARKAAARKVKAAEENVHAAKERESEADKKARLQKLKIERENMRAEKRLAAAKLKAEKKENREAARLEAKKEKEKRAAEMKEAERIRREERAARREKIKNETAEQRERRIAREKAQKARARRDEQEKKRAAAMEKREQREEERRARHARREEKKQNRHDRTPGFGGWLASVISLGVAVLALGAIVTVGYFDLTEAKAGLYNSYQSSVYQLSELMDNLDTNLSKARVATGNYEMQKILTDVLVESELAEACLQSFPVDAHDTENLTSYVNRVADYSKKLLNKLAMGQELTEEEEAVIEYMYETTDKIKYAVDELVRESNGKNLDAILKKGGFTEKMTELEHNVIETPKMIYDGPFAASEQVRSCKAIEGLDKIGEAEAEELAREMFADYEISDLKVTGKTERKEFSVYNVMIGTEKGDKYLAQITEQGGKLILFDGYKGCSTANYDADACIRIAENFLEKLGYSHLEAVWVSEGGVQCDINFAYVQGGVVCYSDLVKVKVCEERGIVTGLEANAYLMNHTKRSIPEPSVSQSKIERAAARRMDLNGVRLAMIPVEGKETLAYEINGTHGGSEYYAYVDAKTGRMVELFTVVDSSSGRALM
;
A
#
# COMPACT_ATOMS: atom_id res chain seq x y z
N MET A 1 58.83 13.49 0.41
CA MET A 1 58.38 14.19 1.63
C MET A 1 59.00 15.58 1.67
N LYS A 2 58.23 16.60 1.28
CA LYS A 2 58.44 18.01 1.63
C LYS A 2 57.10 18.48 2.18
N GLU A 3 57.01 18.75 3.48
CA GLU A 3 55.88 19.47 4.07
C GLU A 3 56.23 20.95 4.12
N GLU A 4 55.65 21.72 3.20
CA GLU A 4 55.64 23.18 3.26
C GLU A 4 54.73 23.63 4.40
N LYS A 5 55.31 24.26 5.42
CA LYS A 5 54.55 24.97 6.46
C LYS A 5 54.05 26.29 5.90
N ASN A 6 52.82 26.31 5.42
CA ASN A 6 52.08 27.54 5.10
C ASN A 6 51.83 28.37 6.38
N ILE A 7 52.57 29.47 6.52
CA ILE A 7 52.31 30.52 7.51
C ILE A 7 51.29 31.48 6.90
N SER A 8 50.20 31.81 7.62
CA SER A 8 49.08 32.58 7.04
C SER A 8 49.46 34.04 6.71
N SER A 9 49.11 34.50 5.50
CA SER A 9 49.53 35.78 4.89
C SER A 9 49.11 37.06 5.63
N GLY A 10 48.30 36.96 6.69
CA GLY A 10 47.91 38.11 7.51
C GLY A 10 49.01 38.61 8.46
N ALA A 11 49.87 37.72 8.97
CA ALA A 11 50.96 38.11 9.89
C ALA A 11 52.13 38.77 9.13
N GLU A 12 52.47 38.25 7.95
CA GLU A 12 53.43 38.89 7.03
C GLU A 12 52.97 40.27 6.58
N LYS A 13 51.68 40.46 6.30
CA LYS A 13 51.15 41.78 5.89
C LYS A 13 51.28 42.85 6.97
N VAL A 14 51.01 42.52 8.23
CA VAL A 14 51.11 43.51 9.33
C VAL A 14 52.57 43.79 9.70
N GLU A 15 53.44 42.78 9.62
CA GLU A 15 54.88 42.98 9.85
C GLU A 15 55.56 43.76 8.69
N ASN A 16 55.13 43.53 7.45
CA ASN A 16 55.60 44.28 6.28
C ASN A 16 55.15 45.75 6.31
N ILE A 17 53.91 46.04 6.71
CA ILE A 17 53.42 47.43 6.82
C ILE A 17 54.16 48.22 7.93
N ALA A 18 54.54 47.55 9.03
CA ALA A 18 55.30 48.18 10.11
C ALA A 18 56.79 48.37 9.75
N LYS A 19 57.40 47.43 9.02
CA LYS A 19 58.76 47.54 8.46
C LYS A 19 58.85 48.63 7.39
N GLU A 20 57.87 48.71 6.48
CA GLU A 20 57.80 49.72 5.41
C GLU A 20 57.66 51.15 5.95
N LYS A 21 56.89 51.36 7.04
CA LYS A 21 56.79 52.69 7.67
C LYS A 21 58.09 53.15 8.33
N ARG A 22 58.85 52.22 8.94
CA ARG A 22 60.15 52.54 9.58
C ARG A 22 61.27 52.73 8.55
N SER A 23 61.34 51.88 7.51
CA SER A 23 62.34 52.02 6.45
C SER A 23 62.07 53.24 5.57
N GLY A 24 60.82 53.53 5.24
CA GLY A 24 60.45 54.64 4.36
C GLY A 24 60.77 56.03 4.93
N THR A 25 60.84 56.17 6.26
CA THR A 25 61.23 57.44 6.90
C THR A 25 62.74 57.65 6.86
N ALA A 26 63.53 56.59 7.13
CA ALA A 26 64.99 56.63 7.09
C ALA A 26 65.54 56.69 5.64
N GLU A 27 64.90 56.00 4.69
CA GLU A 27 65.21 56.07 3.25
C GLU A 27 64.88 57.45 2.65
N LYS A 28 63.82 58.11 3.13
CA LYS A 28 63.54 59.52 2.78
C LYS A 28 64.68 60.43 3.20
N HIS A 29 65.18 60.30 4.43
CA HIS A 29 66.30 61.10 4.91
C HIS A 29 67.61 60.83 4.14
N ALA A 30 67.88 59.58 3.75
CA ALA A 30 69.04 59.23 2.92
C ALA A 30 68.93 59.80 1.49
N ARG A 31 67.73 59.79 0.89
CA ARG A 31 67.47 60.41 -0.43
C ARG A 31 67.65 61.93 -0.38
N THR A 32 67.14 62.60 0.64
CA THR A 32 67.32 64.05 0.83
C THR A 32 68.80 64.40 1.02
N ALA A 33 69.55 63.58 1.76
CA ALA A 33 70.99 63.76 1.93
C ALA A 33 71.80 63.55 0.64
N ARG A 34 71.39 62.60 -0.24
CA ARG A 34 72.00 62.41 -1.57
C ARG A 34 71.72 63.59 -2.51
N MET A 35 70.48 64.07 -2.57
CA MET A 35 70.13 65.24 -3.38
C MET A 35 70.87 66.51 -2.94
N GLN A 36 71.07 66.69 -1.62
CA GLN A 36 71.87 67.81 -1.09
C GLN A 36 73.37 67.67 -1.38
N ALA A 37 73.88 66.45 -1.55
CA ALA A 37 75.28 66.18 -1.93
C ALA A 37 75.55 66.40 -3.43
N GLU A 38 74.57 66.14 -4.28
CA GLU A 38 74.65 66.33 -5.74
C GLU A 38 74.57 67.82 -6.15
N ALA A 39 73.92 68.66 -5.33
CA ALA A 39 73.79 70.10 -5.57
C ALA A 39 74.98 70.96 -5.08
N ALA A 40 76.02 70.36 -4.51
CA ALA A 40 77.14 71.09 -3.89
C ALA A 40 78.42 71.08 -4.77
N GLY A 41 78.91 72.26 -5.15
CA GLY A 41 80.21 72.46 -5.81
C GLY A 41 81.32 72.83 -4.82
N GLY A 42 82.53 72.28 -5.00
CA GLY A 42 83.80 72.69 -4.34
C GLY A 42 83.86 72.61 -2.80
N GLY A 43 84.79 71.83 -2.25
CA GLY A 43 85.09 71.75 -0.80
C GLY A 43 84.04 71.03 0.07
N ALA A 44 82.75 71.18 -0.20
CA ALA A 44 81.64 70.62 0.59
C ALA A 44 81.33 69.12 0.32
N ARG A 45 81.90 68.51 -0.74
CA ARG A 45 81.64 67.11 -1.12
C ARG A 45 82.07 66.06 -0.09
N LYS A 46 83.16 66.31 0.67
CA LYS A 46 83.70 65.34 1.64
C LYS A 46 82.86 65.26 2.93
N ALA A 47 82.23 66.37 3.32
CA ALA A 47 81.31 66.44 4.46
C ALA A 47 79.93 65.86 4.12
N ALA A 48 79.43 66.09 2.90
CA ALA A 48 78.20 65.51 2.41
C ALA A 48 78.29 63.97 2.28
N ALA A 49 79.40 63.45 1.77
CA ALA A 49 79.64 62.00 1.68
C ALA A 49 79.70 61.29 3.05
N ARG A 50 80.26 61.94 4.09
CA ARG A 50 80.23 61.41 5.47
C ARG A 50 78.82 61.38 6.06
N LYS A 51 77.97 62.38 5.76
CA LYS A 51 76.57 62.40 6.21
C LYS A 51 75.72 61.34 5.52
N VAL A 52 75.95 61.07 4.23
CA VAL A 52 75.29 59.98 3.51
C VAL A 52 75.68 58.62 4.10
N LYS A 53 76.97 58.40 4.38
CA LYS A 53 77.45 57.14 4.97
C LYS A 53 76.90 56.91 6.39
N ALA A 54 76.85 57.96 7.23
CA ALA A 54 76.26 57.89 8.57
C ALA A 54 74.73 57.70 8.55
N ALA A 55 74.03 58.20 7.53
CA ALA A 55 72.61 57.96 7.35
C ALA A 55 72.32 56.52 6.88
N GLU A 56 73.16 55.97 5.99
CA GLU A 56 73.07 54.58 5.52
C GLU A 56 73.40 53.56 6.63
N GLU A 57 74.38 53.85 7.49
CA GLU A 57 74.69 53.03 8.68
C GLU A 57 73.55 53.06 9.72
N ASN A 58 72.86 54.19 9.90
CA ASN A 58 71.68 54.26 10.76
C ASN A 58 70.45 53.53 10.20
N VAL A 59 70.29 53.45 8.88
CA VAL A 59 69.27 52.60 8.22
C VAL A 59 69.56 51.12 8.50
N HIS A 60 70.84 50.72 8.49
CA HIS A 60 71.26 49.36 8.85
C HIS A 60 71.06 49.06 10.34
N ALA A 61 71.42 49.99 11.24
CA ALA A 61 71.26 49.81 12.69
C ALA A 61 69.79 49.82 13.15
N ALA A 62 68.90 50.58 12.48
CA ALA A 62 67.46 50.58 12.75
C ALA A 62 66.74 49.29 12.31
N LYS A 63 67.35 48.49 11.43
CA LYS A 63 66.85 47.16 11.02
C LYS A 63 67.23 46.04 12.00
N GLU A 64 68.21 46.23 12.88
CA GLU A 64 68.76 45.16 13.74
C GLU A 64 68.71 45.45 15.26
N ARG A 65 67.57 45.90 15.81
CA ARG A 65 67.36 45.88 17.27
C ARG A 65 65.99 45.36 17.66
N GLU A 66 65.83 44.05 17.61
CA GLU A 66 64.95 43.28 18.49
C GLU A 66 65.58 41.88 18.55
N SER A 67 66.09 41.47 19.72
CA SER A 67 66.84 40.22 19.82
C SER A 67 65.94 39.04 19.44
N GLU A 68 66.51 38.00 18.85
CA GLU A 68 65.73 36.82 18.43
C GLU A 68 64.97 36.18 19.61
N ALA A 69 65.50 36.32 20.83
CA ALA A 69 64.89 35.89 22.07
C ALA A 69 63.61 36.70 22.41
N ASP A 70 63.62 38.02 22.23
CA ASP A 70 62.47 38.89 22.52
C ASP A 70 61.31 38.64 21.56
N LYS A 71 61.62 38.41 20.27
CA LYS A 71 60.61 38.03 19.27
C LYS A 71 59.94 36.71 19.63
N LYS A 72 60.73 35.72 20.06
CA LYS A 72 60.24 34.38 20.44
C LYS A 72 59.38 34.43 21.70
N ALA A 73 59.77 35.21 22.71
CA ALA A 73 59.01 35.41 23.94
C ALA A 73 57.67 36.12 23.70
N ARG A 74 57.66 37.14 22.83
CA ARG A 74 56.44 37.87 22.45
C ARG A 74 55.47 37.00 21.63
N LEU A 75 56.00 36.19 20.70
CA LEU A 75 55.21 35.22 19.94
C LEU A 75 54.58 34.15 20.84
N GLN A 76 55.31 33.69 21.87
CA GLN A 76 54.74 32.76 22.86
C GLN A 76 53.63 33.41 23.69
N LYS A 77 53.81 34.64 24.19
CA LYS A 77 52.76 35.37 24.92
C LYS A 77 51.50 35.57 24.07
N LEU A 78 51.65 35.99 22.81
CA LEU A 78 50.53 36.16 21.89
C LEU A 78 49.83 34.84 21.54
N LYS A 79 50.57 33.71 21.49
CA LYS A 79 49.96 32.39 21.29
C LYS A 79 49.10 32.00 22.48
N ILE A 80 49.61 32.16 23.71
CA ILE A 80 48.88 31.85 24.95
C ILE A 80 47.63 32.73 25.07
N GLU A 81 47.75 34.03 24.81
CA GLU A 81 46.61 34.96 24.88
C GLU A 81 45.53 34.62 23.84
N ARG A 82 45.94 34.21 22.63
CA ARG A 82 45.01 33.80 21.57
C ARG A 82 44.34 32.46 21.86
N GLU A 83 45.02 31.54 22.54
CA GLU A 83 44.42 30.30 23.02
C GLU A 83 43.41 30.56 24.14
N ASN A 84 43.73 31.41 25.11
CA ASN A 84 42.80 31.82 26.16
C ASN A 84 41.54 32.48 25.59
N MET A 85 41.69 33.41 24.63
CA MET A 85 40.55 34.05 23.96
C MET A 85 39.70 33.05 23.15
N ARG A 86 40.31 32.02 22.56
CA ARG A 86 39.60 30.94 21.86
C ARG A 86 38.88 30.02 22.84
N ALA A 87 39.49 29.73 23.99
CA ALA A 87 38.88 28.95 25.06
C ALA A 87 37.64 29.66 25.63
N GLU A 88 37.73 30.96 25.92
CA GLU A 88 36.59 31.77 26.38
C GLU A 88 35.45 31.82 25.35
N LYS A 89 35.76 32.02 24.06
CA LYS A 89 34.75 31.99 23.00
C LYS A 89 34.09 30.63 22.84
N ARG A 90 34.84 29.53 22.99
CA ARG A 90 34.28 28.18 23.00
C ARG A 90 33.36 27.96 24.19
N LEU A 91 33.73 28.46 25.36
CA LEU A 91 32.93 28.35 26.57
C LEU A 91 31.63 29.17 26.48
N ALA A 92 31.69 30.39 25.94
CA ALA A 92 30.53 31.23 25.69
C ALA A 92 29.58 30.62 24.63
N ALA A 93 30.14 30.07 23.54
CA ALA A 93 29.35 29.38 22.51
C ALA A 93 28.71 28.09 23.03
N ALA A 94 29.38 27.36 23.92
CA ALA A 94 28.84 26.17 24.56
C ALA A 94 27.67 26.52 25.49
N LYS A 95 27.79 27.58 26.31
CA LYS A 95 26.70 28.08 27.16
C LYS A 95 25.48 28.50 26.35
N LEU A 96 25.67 29.28 25.28
CA LEU A 96 24.57 29.71 24.40
C LEU A 96 23.88 28.52 23.69
N LYS A 97 24.65 27.48 23.32
CA LYS A 97 24.07 26.26 22.73
C LYS A 97 23.27 25.45 23.74
N ALA A 98 23.74 25.37 24.99
CA ALA A 98 23.01 24.70 26.06
C ALA A 98 21.68 25.40 26.35
N GLU A 99 21.70 26.73 26.51
CA GLU A 99 20.50 27.54 26.76
C GLU A 99 19.48 27.46 25.60
N LYS A 100 19.95 27.48 24.34
CA LYS A 100 19.07 27.28 23.18
C LYS A 100 18.47 25.88 23.12
N LYS A 101 19.19 24.87 23.59
CA LYS A 101 18.69 23.49 23.64
C LYS A 101 17.59 23.36 24.69
N GLU A 102 17.81 23.94 25.87
CA GLU A 102 16.85 23.96 26.97
C GLU A 102 15.57 24.71 26.59
N ASN A 103 15.68 25.90 25.97
CA ASN A 103 14.52 26.64 25.47
C ASN A 103 13.74 25.91 24.37
N ARG A 104 14.43 25.14 23.51
CA ARG A 104 13.79 24.35 22.46
C ARG A 104 13.07 23.12 23.01
N GLU A 105 13.61 22.51 24.07
CA GLU A 105 12.98 21.41 24.78
C GLU A 105 11.75 21.89 25.57
N ALA A 106 11.84 23.03 26.26
CA ALA A 106 10.71 23.67 26.92
C ALA A 106 9.56 23.99 25.94
N ALA A 107 9.87 24.61 24.78
CA ALA A 107 8.89 24.91 23.75
C ALA A 107 8.25 23.64 23.14
N ARG A 108 9.03 22.55 22.98
CA ARG A 108 8.50 21.24 22.54
C ARG A 108 7.55 20.64 23.57
N LEU A 109 7.86 20.76 24.86
CA LEU A 109 7.02 20.24 25.93
C LEU A 109 5.70 21.00 26.01
N GLU A 110 5.74 22.32 25.85
CA GLU A 110 4.56 23.19 25.84
C GLU A 110 3.66 22.90 24.63
N ALA A 111 4.25 22.76 23.43
CA ALA A 111 3.50 22.37 22.23
C ALA A 111 2.87 20.97 22.35
N LYS A 112 3.54 20.04 23.03
CA LYS A 112 2.98 18.69 23.29
C LYS A 112 1.78 18.78 24.24
N LYS A 113 1.88 19.54 25.33
CA LYS A 113 0.77 19.78 26.26
C LYS A 113 -0.43 20.44 25.58
N GLU A 114 -0.19 21.41 24.70
CA GLU A 114 -1.26 22.06 23.95
C GLU A 114 -1.94 21.10 22.95
N LYS A 115 -1.16 20.24 22.28
CA LYS A 115 -1.71 19.23 21.37
C LYS A 115 -2.55 18.18 22.10
N GLU A 116 -2.11 17.75 23.27
CA GLU A 116 -2.86 16.82 24.14
C GLU A 116 -4.17 17.46 24.65
N LYS A 117 -4.12 18.74 25.06
CA LYS A 117 -5.33 19.49 25.46
C LYS A 117 -6.34 19.61 24.32
N ARG A 118 -5.90 19.97 23.11
CA ARG A 118 -6.77 20.05 21.91
C ARG A 118 -7.35 18.69 21.53
N ALA A 119 -6.58 17.61 21.69
CA ALA A 119 -7.07 16.26 21.45
C ALA A 119 -8.13 15.84 22.48
N ALA A 120 -7.96 16.22 23.76
CA ALA A 120 -8.97 15.99 24.79
C ALA A 120 -10.26 16.78 24.54
N GLU A 121 -10.15 18.06 24.20
CA GLU A 121 -11.30 18.92 23.83
C GLU A 121 -12.06 18.37 22.62
N MET A 122 -11.35 17.86 21.60
CA MET A 122 -11.97 17.25 20.43
C MET A 122 -12.73 15.96 20.77
N LYS A 123 -12.14 15.10 21.61
CA LYS A 123 -12.79 13.86 22.07
C LYS A 123 -14.05 14.16 22.91
N GLU A 124 -14.00 15.17 23.76
CA GLU A 124 -15.15 15.59 24.56
C GLU A 124 -16.26 16.19 23.67
N ALA A 125 -15.90 17.02 22.69
CA ALA A 125 -16.85 17.55 21.71
C ALA A 125 -17.49 16.44 20.85
N GLU A 126 -16.74 15.40 20.50
CA GLU A 126 -17.27 14.25 19.78
C GLU A 126 -18.23 13.43 20.64
N ARG A 127 -17.93 13.22 21.92
CA ARG A 127 -18.83 12.56 22.88
C ARG A 127 -20.15 13.32 22.99
N ILE A 128 -20.10 14.64 23.20
CA ILE A 128 -21.30 15.48 23.27
C ILE A 128 -22.12 15.38 21.98
N ARG A 129 -21.47 15.43 20.80
CA ARG A 129 -22.16 15.26 19.51
C ARG A 129 -22.80 13.88 19.34
N ARG A 130 -22.18 12.81 19.86
CA ARG A 130 -22.75 11.46 19.84
C ARG A 130 -23.97 11.37 20.75
N GLU A 131 -23.91 11.93 21.95
CA GLU A 131 -25.03 12.00 22.89
C GLU A 131 -26.20 12.83 22.33
N GLU A 132 -25.93 14.00 21.71
CA GLU A 132 -26.94 14.81 21.02
C GLU A 132 -27.58 14.07 19.85
N ARG A 133 -26.80 13.32 19.06
CA ARG A 133 -27.32 12.51 17.95
C ARG A 133 -28.18 11.36 18.44
N ALA A 134 -27.81 10.72 19.55
CA ALA A 134 -28.60 9.66 20.18
C ALA A 134 -29.93 10.20 20.71
N ALA A 135 -29.90 11.31 21.47
CA ALA A 135 -31.09 11.99 21.96
C ALA A 135 -32.00 12.50 20.81
N ARG A 136 -31.41 12.92 19.69
CA ARG A 136 -32.14 13.32 18.48
C ARG A 136 -32.81 12.12 17.80
N ARG A 137 -32.15 10.96 17.74
CA ARG A 137 -32.74 9.73 17.18
C ARG A 137 -33.94 9.24 18.00
N GLU A 138 -33.87 9.33 19.32
CA GLU A 138 -35.01 9.00 20.19
C GLU A 138 -36.20 9.95 19.99
N LYS A 139 -35.97 11.26 19.93
CA LYS A 139 -37.04 12.25 19.70
C LYS A 139 -37.73 12.09 18.33
N ILE A 140 -37.03 11.59 17.32
CA ILE A 140 -37.57 11.40 15.95
C ILE A 140 -38.47 10.16 15.85
N LYS A 141 -38.31 9.16 16.72
CA LYS A 141 -39.09 7.90 16.66
C LYS A 141 -40.59 8.09 16.91
N ASN A 142 -41.00 9.15 17.61
CA ASN A 142 -42.39 9.37 18.04
C ASN A 142 -43.02 10.67 17.48
N GLU A 143 -42.45 11.24 16.41
CA GLU A 143 -42.85 12.56 15.87
C GLU A 143 -43.91 12.43 14.76
N THR A 144 -44.98 13.24 14.80
CA THR A 144 -46.00 13.28 13.74
C THR A 144 -45.54 14.10 12.53
N ALA A 145 -46.15 13.90 11.35
CA ALA A 145 -45.74 14.56 10.10
C ALA A 145 -45.70 16.10 10.19
N GLU A 146 -46.67 16.71 10.88
CA GLU A 146 -46.73 18.18 11.06
C GLU A 146 -45.65 18.70 12.02
N GLN A 147 -45.30 17.91 13.05
CA GLN A 147 -44.21 18.24 13.97
C GLN A 147 -42.86 18.17 13.25
N ARG A 148 -42.68 17.19 12.35
CA ARG A 148 -41.49 17.02 11.51
C ARG A 148 -41.24 18.22 10.60
N GLU A 149 -42.27 18.77 9.95
CA GLU A 149 -42.12 19.97 9.10
C GLU A 149 -41.71 21.21 9.91
N ARG A 150 -42.38 21.45 11.05
CA ARG A 150 -42.05 22.58 11.95
C ARG A 150 -40.62 22.47 12.48
N ARG A 151 -40.14 21.26 12.78
CA ARG A 151 -38.74 21.02 13.18
C ARG A 151 -37.75 21.31 12.05
N ILE A 152 -38.01 20.84 10.84
CA ILE A 152 -37.15 21.09 9.67
C ILE A 152 -37.07 22.60 9.38
N ALA A 153 -38.20 23.31 9.46
CA ALA A 153 -38.22 24.76 9.29
C ALA A 153 -37.41 25.50 10.37
N ARG A 154 -37.55 25.10 11.65
CA ARG A 154 -36.76 25.66 12.77
C ARG A 154 -35.27 25.35 12.63
N GLU A 155 -34.89 24.13 12.26
CA GLU A 155 -33.49 23.75 12.04
C GLU A 155 -32.87 24.50 10.85
N LYS A 156 -33.61 24.68 9.76
CA LYS A 156 -33.16 25.50 8.62
C LYS A 156 -32.96 26.97 9.04
N ALA A 157 -33.88 27.54 9.81
CA ALA A 157 -33.77 28.89 10.33
C ALA A 157 -32.59 29.05 11.31
N GLN A 158 -32.36 28.09 12.20
CA GLN A 158 -31.23 28.08 13.13
C GLN A 158 -29.89 27.94 12.39
N LYS A 159 -29.79 27.05 11.40
CA LYS A 159 -28.59 26.92 10.55
C LYS A 159 -28.31 28.19 9.76
N ALA A 160 -29.35 28.86 9.26
CA ALA A 160 -29.19 30.13 8.56
C ALA A 160 -28.69 31.25 9.49
N ARG A 161 -29.19 31.31 10.74
CA ARG A 161 -28.68 32.24 11.76
C ARG A 161 -27.23 31.94 12.15
N ALA A 162 -26.90 30.69 12.45
CA ALA A 162 -25.54 30.28 12.80
C ALA A 162 -24.51 30.60 11.70
N ARG A 163 -24.88 30.43 10.42
CA ARG A 163 -24.04 30.82 9.28
C ARG A 163 -23.80 32.33 9.21
N ARG A 164 -24.83 33.14 9.51
CA ARG A 164 -24.70 34.61 9.57
C ARG A 164 -23.80 35.04 10.73
N ASP A 165 -24.00 34.48 11.92
CA ASP A 165 -23.19 34.77 13.11
C ASP A 165 -21.73 34.36 12.92
N GLU A 166 -21.46 33.23 12.27
CA GLU A 166 -20.09 32.80 11.93
C GLU A 166 -19.44 33.73 10.90
N GLN A 167 -20.20 34.20 9.92
CA GLN A 167 -19.73 35.15 8.92
C GLN A 167 -19.45 36.53 9.53
N GLU A 168 -20.26 36.98 10.49
CA GLU A 168 -20.02 38.18 11.28
C GLU A 168 -18.78 38.04 12.18
N LYS A 169 -18.61 36.91 12.88
CA LYS A 169 -17.41 36.64 13.67
C LYS A 169 -16.14 36.63 12.81
N LYS A 170 -16.19 36.03 11.61
CA LYS A 170 -15.07 36.06 10.66
C LYS A 170 -14.76 37.47 10.17
N ARG A 171 -15.78 38.29 9.92
CA ARG A 171 -15.61 39.71 9.54
C ARG A 171 -15.05 40.55 10.69
N ALA A 172 -15.54 40.35 11.92
CA ALA A 172 -15.04 41.01 13.12
C ALA A 172 -13.57 40.65 13.39
N ALA A 173 -13.20 39.37 13.34
CA ALA A 173 -11.81 38.93 13.50
C ALA A 173 -10.88 39.45 12.38
N ALA A 174 -11.39 39.63 11.16
CA ALA A 174 -10.64 40.23 10.07
C ALA A 174 -10.44 41.75 10.25
N MET A 175 -11.43 42.45 10.83
CA MET A 175 -11.35 43.86 11.20
C MET A 175 -10.37 44.08 12.35
N GLU A 176 -10.44 43.28 13.41
CA GLU A 176 -9.53 43.34 14.55
C GLU A 176 -8.07 43.09 14.12
N LYS A 177 -7.83 42.11 13.23
CA LYS A 177 -6.50 41.89 12.63
C LYS A 177 -6.02 43.05 11.76
N ARG A 178 -6.93 43.80 11.12
CA ARG A 178 -6.58 44.99 10.35
C ARG A 178 -6.24 46.16 11.27
N GLU A 179 -6.99 46.36 12.34
CA GLU A 179 -6.73 47.39 13.35
C GLU A 179 -5.40 47.14 14.07
N GLN A 180 -5.12 45.91 14.49
CA GLN A 180 -3.82 45.54 15.07
C GLN A 180 -2.65 45.83 14.13
N ARG A 181 -2.81 45.56 12.82
CA ARG A 181 -1.80 45.89 11.81
C ARG A 181 -1.63 47.40 11.61
N GLU A 182 -2.70 48.17 11.75
CA GLU A 182 -2.63 49.63 11.68
C GLU A 182 -1.99 50.25 12.92
N GLU A 183 -2.33 49.79 14.12
CA GLU A 183 -1.66 50.20 15.36
C GLU A 183 -0.17 49.87 15.32
N GLU A 184 0.19 48.68 14.84
CA GLU A 184 1.59 48.30 14.70
C GLU A 184 2.32 49.18 13.66
N ARG A 185 1.65 49.60 12.59
CA ARG A 185 2.19 50.57 11.62
C ARG A 185 2.33 51.97 12.24
N ARG A 186 1.36 52.44 13.02
CA ARG A 186 1.40 53.72 13.73
C ARG A 186 2.51 53.75 14.79
N ALA A 187 2.67 52.67 15.56
CA ALA A 187 3.77 52.49 16.51
C ALA A 187 5.14 52.47 15.81
N ARG A 188 5.26 51.84 14.64
CA ARG A 188 6.48 51.88 13.81
C ARG A 188 6.77 53.28 13.25
N HIS A 189 5.74 54.07 12.93
CA HIS A 189 5.90 55.45 12.49
C HIS A 189 6.30 56.37 13.65
N ALA A 190 5.70 56.24 14.83
CA ALA A 190 6.11 56.97 16.04
C ALA A 190 7.57 56.67 16.43
N ARG A 191 7.99 55.39 16.40
CA ARG A 191 9.39 54.98 16.59
C ARG A 191 10.35 55.48 15.51
N ARG A 192 9.85 55.84 14.32
CA ARG A 192 10.65 56.45 13.23
C ARG A 192 10.78 57.95 13.40
N GLU A 193 9.76 58.63 13.93
CA GLU A 193 9.77 60.05 14.25
C GLU A 193 10.70 60.34 15.45
N GLU A 194 10.66 59.51 16.51
CA GLU A 194 11.62 59.53 17.62
C GLU A 194 13.08 59.37 17.15
N LYS A 195 13.31 58.53 16.14
CA LYS A 195 14.63 58.31 15.52
C LYS A 195 15.06 59.44 14.58
N LYS A 196 14.15 60.32 14.14
CA LYS A 196 14.47 61.51 13.33
C LYS A 196 14.92 62.69 14.18
N GLN A 197 14.34 62.88 15.37
CA GLN A 197 14.77 63.93 16.31
C GLN A 197 16.18 63.70 16.86
N ASN A 198 16.65 62.45 16.87
CA ASN A 198 17.95 62.07 17.42
C ASN A 198 19.08 61.95 16.38
N ARG A 199 18.99 62.66 15.26
CA ARG A 199 19.93 62.52 14.14
C ARG A 199 20.73 63.79 13.87
N HIS A 200 21.62 64.14 14.80
CA HIS A 200 22.84 64.85 14.42
C HIS A 200 23.98 63.84 14.23
N ASP A 201 24.62 63.97 13.07
CA ASP A 201 25.87 63.37 12.63
C ASP A 201 25.91 61.84 12.40
N ARG A 202 25.87 61.46 11.10
CA ARG A 202 26.87 60.55 10.49
C ARG A 202 26.68 60.41 8.97
N THR A 203 27.81 60.39 8.28
CA THR A 203 28.08 60.38 6.83
C THR A 203 27.70 59.08 6.10
N PRO A 204 27.57 59.09 4.75
CA PRO A 204 27.00 57.99 3.97
C PRO A 204 28.05 56.90 3.66
N GLY A 205 27.69 55.62 3.85
CA GLY A 205 28.58 54.47 3.62
C GLY A 205 27.90 53.31 2.89
N PHE A 206 28.60 52.83 1.84
CA PHE A 206 28.65 51.55 1.10
C PHE A 206 27.72 50.33 1.39
N GLY A 207 26.82 50.33 2.38
CA GLY A 207 26.04 49.15 2.81
C GLY A 207 24.76 48.86 2.03
N GLY A 208 24.27 49.80 1.21
CA GLY A 208 22.98 49.65 0.50
C GLY A 208 22.99 48.60 -0.60
N TRP A 209 24.07 48.52 -1.39
CA TRP A 209 24.18 47.54 -2.48
C TRP A 209 24.40 46.11 -1.98
N LEU A 210 25.13 45.94 -0.87
CA LEU A 210 25.29 44.61 -0.28
C LEU A 210 23.96 44.08 0.29
N ALA A 211 23.14 44.96 0.89
CA ALA A 211 21.82 44.60 1.39
C ALA A 211 20.85 44.22 0.26
N SER A 212 20.90 44.92 -0.90
CA SER A 212 20.04 44.58 -2.04
C SER A 212 20.41 43.24 -2.67
N VAL A 213 21.70 42.95 -2.85
CA VAL A 213 22.17 41.66 -3.38
C VAL A 213 21.80 40.49 -2.45
N ILE A 214 21.96 40.66 -1.14
CA ILE A 214 21.56 39.64 -0.16
C ILE A 214 20.04 39.44 -0.17
N SER A 215 19.25 40.51 -0.25
CA SER A 215 17.78 40.43 -0.30
C SER A 215 17.28 39.72 -1.56
N LEU A 216 17.90 39.97 -2.72
CA LEU A 216 17.61 39.29 -3.97
C LEU A 216 17.95 37.79 -3.90
N GLY A 217 19.13 37.45 -3.35
CA GLY A 217 19.52 36.06 -3.16
C GLY A 217 18.56 35.28 -2.26
N VAL A 218 18.11 35.88 -1.15
CA VAL A 218 17.12 35.26 -0.26
C VAL A 218 15.76 35.12 -0.93
N ALA A 219 15.32 36.12 -1.72
CA ALA A 219 14.05 36.04 -2.45
C ALA A 219 14.07 34.95 -3.53
N VAL A 220 15.17 34.80 -4.27
CA VAL A 220 15.33 33.74 -5.28
C VAL A 220 15.37 32.36 -4.63
N LEU A 221 16.05 32.21 -3.48
CA LEU A 221 16.05 30.94 -2.74
C LEU A 221 14.67 30.59 -2.17
N ALA A 222 13.93 31.59 -1.67
CA ALA A 222 12.56 31.40 -1.20
C ALA A 222 11.61 31.00 -2.34
N LEU A 223 11.71 31.64 -3.50
CA LEU A 223 10.95 31.28 -4.70
C LEU A 223 11.33 29.89 -5.22
N GLY A 224 12.63 29.56 -5.25
CA GLY A 224 13.11 28.23 -5.61
C GLY A 224 12.56 27.16 -4.67
N ALA A 225 12.54 27.42 -3.37
CA ALA A 225 11.96 26.51 -2.38
C ALA A 225 10.44 26.32 -2.58
N ILE A 226 9.69 27.41 -2.82
CA ILE A 226 8.24 27.35 -3.08
C ILE A 226 7.94 26.57 -4.36
N VAL A 227 8.67 26.83 -5.44
CA VAL A 227 8.51 26.11 -6.72
C VAL A 227 8.86 24.64 -6.56
N THR A 228 9.92 24.32 -5.80
CA THR A 228 10.34 22.94 -5.55
C THR A 228 9.33 22.18 -4.71
N VAL A 229 8.83 22.77 -3.61
CA VAL A 229 7.77 22.16 -2.78
C VAL A 229 6.48 22.02 -3.58
N GLY A 230 6.06 23.05 -4.32
CA GLY A 230 4.89 22.97 -5.19
C GLY A 230 5.03 21.94 -6.31
N TYR A 231 6.25 21.74 -6.84
CA TYR A 231 6.54 20.66 -7.78
C TYR A 231 6.38 19.29 -7.13
N PHE A 232 6.95 19.09 -5.93
CA PHE A 232 6.81 17.84 -5.18
C PHE A 232 5.35 17.54 -4.83
N ASP A 233 4.60 18.52 -4.31
CA ASP A 233 3.17 18.40 -4.02
C ASP A 233 2.36 18.05 -5.28
N LEU A 234 2.67 18.67 -6.43
CA LEU A 234 2.01 18.36 -7.70
C LEU A 234 2.39 16.98 -8.22
N THR A 235 3.63 16.53 -8.03
CA THR A 235 4.04 15.17 -8.42
C THR A 235 3.41 14.11 -7.53
N GLU A 236 3.30 14.34 -6.21
CA GLU A 236 2.62 13.45 -5.28
C GLU A 236 1.12 13.41 -5.53
N ALA A 237 0.48 14.57 -5.77
CA ALA A 237 -0.94 14.65 -6.12
C ALA A 237 -1.24 13.94 -7.44
N LYS A 238 -0.38 14.10 -8.46
CA LYS A 238 -0.50 13.36 -9.73
C LYS A 238 -0.31 11.87 -9.51
N ALA A 239 0.73 11.45 -8.78
CA ALA A 239 0.97 10.04 -8.49
C ALA A 239 -0.22 9.40 -7.73
N GLY A 240 -0.79 10.11 -6.75
CA GLY A 240 -1.99 9.67 -6.02
C GLY A 240 -3.21 9.51 -6.92
N LEU A 241 -3.46 10.47 -7.84
CA LEU A 241 -4.54 10.37 -8.81
C LEU A 241 -4.35 9.21 -9.80
N TYR A 242 -3.14 9.02 -10.33
CA TYR A 242 -2.84 7.91 -11.24
C TYR A 242 -2.99 6.54 -10.55
N ASN A 243 -2.55 6.41 -9.31
CA ASN A 243 -2.78 5.19 -8.52
C ASN A 243 -4.27 4.92 -8.30
N SER A 244 -5.08 5.97 -8.11
CA SER A 244 -6.54 5.84 -8.01
C SER A 244 -7.16 5.33 -9.32
N TYR A 245 -6.80 5.91 -10.47
CA TYR A 245 -7.30 5.45 -11.77
C TYR A 245 -6.87 4.03 -12.08
N GLN A 246 -5.62 3.70 -11.75
CA GLN A 246 -5.11 2.34 -11.87
C GLN A 246 -5.94 1.36 -11.05
N SER A 247 -6.21 1.68 -9.79
CA SER A 247 -7.07 0.87 -8.92
C SER A 247 -8.46 0.70 -9.51
N SER A 248 -9.06 1.75 -10.06
CA SER A 248 -10.40 1.69 -10.65
C SER A 248 -10.47 0.80 -11.89
N VAL A 249 -9.43 0.78 -12.74
CA VAL A 249 -9.38 -0.10 -13.92
C VAL A 249 -9.27 -1.57 -13.53
N TYR A 250 -8.44 -1.89 -12.53
CA TYR A 250 -8.36 -3.25 -11.99
C TYR A 250 -9.68 -3.68 -11.32
N GLN A 251 -10.31 -2.77 -10.56
CA GLN A 251 -11.62 -3.04 -9.97
C GLN A 251 -12.70 -3.25 -11.03
N LEU A 252 -12.68 -2.49 -12.13
CA LEU A 252 -13.62 -2.72 -13.23
C LEU A 252 -13.41 -4.09 -13.89
N SER A 253 -12.15 -4.50 -14.13
CA SER A 253 -11.82 -5.84 -14.65
C SER A 253 -12.41 -6.93 -13.76
N GLU A 254 -12.15 -6.87 -12.45
CA GLU A 254 -12.69 -7.82 -11.47
C GLU A 254 -14.24 -7.81 -11.43
N LEU A 255 -14.86 -6.64 -11.49
CA LEU A 255 -16.32 -6.53 -11.51
C LEU A 255 -16.93 -7.08 -12.80
N MET A 256 -16.27 -6.91 -13.95
CA MET A 256 -16.72 -7.50 -15.21
C MET A 256 -16.57 -9.03 -15.22
N ASP A 257 -15.50 -9.56 -14.62
CA ASP A 257 -15.34 -11.01 -14.40
C ASP A 257 -16.44 -11.59 -13.53
N ASN A 258 -16.79 -10.90 -12.44
CA ASN A 258 -17.85 -11.35 -11.54
C ASN A 258 -19.23 -11.26 -12.21
N LEU A 259 -19.51 -10.18 -12.96
CA LEU A 259 -20.75 -10.05 -13.73
C LEU A 259 -20.89 -11.16 -14.77
N ASP A 260 -19.83 -11.47 -15.51
CA ASP A 260 -19.79 -12.56 -16.49
C ASP A 260 -20.14 -13.90 -15.82
N THR A 261 -19.48 -14.17 -14.69
CA THR A 261 -19.70 -15.38 -13.88
C THR A 261 -21.15 -15.47 -13.38
N ASN A 262 -21.67 -14.41 -12.79
CA ASN A 262 -23.02 -14.40 -12.22
C ASN A 262 -24.10 -14.48 -13.30
N LEU A 263 -23.90 -13.83 -14.44
CA LEU A 263 -24.81 -13.96 -15.59
C LEU A 263 -24.74 -15.37 -16.20
N SER A 264 -23.56 -15.98 -16.26
CA SER A 264 -23.39 -17.36 -16.66
C SER A 264 -24.19 -18.31 -15.76
N LYS A 265 -24.12 -18.12 -14.44
CA LYS A 265 -24.92 -18.87 -13.46
C LYS A 265 -26.42 -18.61 -13.64
N ALA A 266 -26.84 -17.36 -13.88
CA ALA A 266 -28.24 -17.01 -14.06
C ALA A 266 -28.90 -17.73 -15.25
N ARG A 267 -28.14 -18.06 -16.31
CA ARG A 267 -28.67 -18.82 -17.46
C ARG A 267 -29.16 -20.22 -17.11
N VAL A 268 -28.49 -20.88 -16.16
CA VAL A 268 -28.78 -22.28 -15.79
C VAL A 268 -29.40 -22.45 -14.41
N ALA A 269 -29.46 -21.37 -13.60
CA ALA A 269 -30.03 -21.40 -12.26
C ALA A 269 -31.51 -21.78 -12.25
N THR A 270 -31.92 -22.52 -11.22
CA THR A 270 -33.31 -22.97 -11.05
C THR A 270 -33.85 -22.62 -9.67
N GLY A 271 -35.10 -22.17 -9.62
CA GLY A 271 -35.78 -21.79 -8.38
C GLY A 271 -35.61 -20.32 -8.01
N ASN A 272 -36.69 -19.75 -7.47
CA ASN A 272 -36.81 -18.30 -7.26
C ASN A 272 -35.79 -17.72 -6.28
N TYR A 273 -35.36 -18.49 -5.27
CA TYR A 273 -34.43 -18.00 -4.25
C TYR A 273 -33.00 -17.87 -4.80
N GLU A 274 -32.49 -18.92 -5.46
CA GLU A 274 -31.12 -18.88 -6.01
C GLU A 274 -30.99 -17.85 -7.12
N MET A 275 -31.99 -17.77 -7.99
CA MET A 275 -32.05 -16.72 -9.02
C MET A 275 -32.11 -15.31 -8.41
N GLN A 276 -32.79 -15.12 -7.27
CA GLN A 276 -32.77 -13.83 -6.56
C GLN A 276 -31.39 -13.49 -5.98
N LYS A 277 -30.65 -14.48 -5.46
CA LYS A 277 -29.30 -14.28 -4.94
C LYS A 277 -28.37 -13.82 -6.06
N ILE A 278 -28.31 -14.60 -7.14
CA ILE A 278 -27.48 -14.29 -8.32
C ILE A 278 -27.83 -12.92 -8.90
N LEU A 279 -29.12 -12.61 -9.11
CA LEU A 279 -29.51 -11.30 -9.66
C LEU A 279 -29.22 -10.14 -8.69
N THR A 280 -29.14 -10.39 -7.38
CA THR A 280 -28.72 -9.38 -6.41
C THR A 280 -27.22 -9.10 -6.57
N ASP A 281 -26.42 -10.13 -6.78
CA ASP A 281 -24.97 -9.99 -7.01
C ASP A 281 -24.73 -9.25 -8.34
N VAL A 282 -25.41 -9.64 -9.43
CA VAL A 282 -25.36 -8.93 -10.72
C VAL A 282 -25.76 -7.45 -10.57
N LEU A 283 -26.80 -7.15 -9.79
CA LEU A 283 -27.23 -5.79 -9.53
C LEU A 283 -26.13 -4.98 -8.81
N VAL A 284 -25.60 -5.51 -7.72
CA VAL A 284 -24.58 -4.82 -6.90
C VAL A 284 -23.30 -4.61 -7.69
N GLU A 285 -22.82 -5.64 -8.38
CA GLU A 285 -21.60 -5.56 -9.19
C GLU A 285 -21.75 -4.58 -10.35
N SER A 286 -22.94 -4.50 -10.94
CA SER A 286 -23.23 -3.49 -11.97
C SER A 286 -23.19 -2.08 -11.40
N GLU A 287 -23.80 -1.82 -10.24
CA GLU A 287 -23.74 -0.50 -9.60
C GLU A 287 -22.29 -0.12 -9.20
N LEU A 288 -21.48 -1.09 -8.77
CA LEU A 288 -20.06 -0.88 -8.47
C LEU A 288 -19.24 -0.64 -9.74
N ALA A 289 -19.55 -1.33 -10.84
CA ALA A 289 -18.89 -1.13 -12.12
C ALA A 289 -19.19 0.27 -12.68
N GLU A 290 -20.43 0.75 -12.55
CA GLU A 290 -20.79 2.13 -12.87
C GLU A 290 -19.95 3.12 -12.06
N ALA A 291 -19.82 2.91 -10.75
CA ALA A 291 -19.00 3.76 -9.89
C ALA A 291 -17.52 3.76 -10.29
N CYS A 292 -16.98 2.62 -10.74
CA CYS A 292 -15.62 2.53 -11.26
C CYS A 292 -15.47 3.35 -12.56
N LEU A 293 -16.40 3.22 -13.50
CA LEU A 293 -16.40 3.96 -14.76
C LEU A 293 -16.46 5.48 -14.54
N GLN A 294 -17.28 5.94 -13.59
CA GLN A 294 -17.36 7.36 -13.22
C GLN A 294 -16.04 7.93 -12.68
N SER A 295 -15.14 7.07 -12.19
CA SER A 295 -13.84 7.49 -11.67
C SER A 295 -12.75 7.53 -12.76
N PHE A 296 -13.04 7.12 -13.99
CA PHE A 296 -12.04 7.07 -15.06
C PHE A 296 -11.68 8.48 -15.56
N PRO A 297 -10.40 8.71 -15.94
CA PRO A 297 -9.93 10.00 -16.44
C PRO A 297 -10.23 10.17 -17.94
N VAL A 298 -11.46 9.88 -18.36
CA VAL A 298 -11.92 9.99 -19.75
C VAL A 298 -13.16 10.87 -19.82
N ASP A 299 -13.43 11.43 -20.99
CA ASP A 299 -14.65 12.19 -21.18
C ASP A 299 -15.85 11.25 -21.05
N ALA A 300 -16.91 11.70 -20.37
CA ALA A 300 -18.08 10.85 -20.08
C ALA A 300 -18.72 10.25 -21.33
N HIS A 301 -18.56 10.92 -22.48
CA HIS A 301 -19.02 10.46 -23.79
C HIS A 301 -18.29 9.19 -24.25
N ASP A 302 -17.00 9.05 -23.91
CA ASP A 302 -16.17 7.89 -24.29
C ASP A 302 -16.56 6.61 -23.56
N THR A 303 -17.26 6.73 -22.43
CA THR A 303 -17.73 5.60 -21.60
C THR A 303 -19.24 5.45 -21.63
N GLU A 304 -19.94 6.24 -22.43
CA GLU A 304 -21.42 6.33 -22.42
C GLU A 304 -22.08 4.99 -22.73
N ASN A 305 -21.60 4.26 -23.74
CA ASN A 305 -22.13 2.95 -24.14
C ASN A 305 -21.96 1.91 -23.02
N LEU A 306 -20.76 1.82 -22.46
CA LEU A 306 -20.45 0.88 -21.38
C LEU A 306 -21.21 1.22 -20.09
N THR A 307 -21.32 2.51 -19.76
CA THR A 307 -22.11 2.99 -18.61
C THR A 307 -23.60 2.68 -18.81
N SER A 308 -24.13 2.92 -20.02
CA SER A 308 -25.52 2.60 -20.35
C SER A 308 -25.79 1.10 -20.30
N TYR A 309 -24.83 0.28 -20.76
CA TYR A 309 -24.91 -1.16 -20.67
C TYR A 309 -24.99 -1.64 -19.22
N VAL A 310 -24.03 -1.25 -18.38
CA VAL A 310 -23.98 -1.63 -16.96
C VAL A 310 -25.24 -1.18 -16.22
N ASN A 311 -25.75 0.02 -16.53
CA ASN A 311 -27.00 0.51 -15.94
C ASN A 311 -28.22 -0.30 -16.41
N ARG A 312 -28.25 -0.78 -17.65
CA ARG A 312 -29.31 -1.68 -18.14
C ARG A 312 -29.24 -3.04 -17.46
N VAL A 313 -28.04 -3.59 -17.24
CA VAL A 313 -27.83 -4.84 -16.48
C VAL A 313 -28.37 -4.68 -15.06
N ALA A 314 -28.04 -3.57 -14.38
CA ALA A 314 -28.56 -3.26 -13.05
C ALA A 314 -30.10 -3.13 -13.04
N ASP A 315 -30.67 -2.30 -13.90
CA ASP A 315 -32.11 -2.04 -13.96
C ASP A 315 -32.90 -3.32 -14.29
N TYR A 316 -32.40 -4.13 -15.22
CA TYR A 316 -33.06 -5.37 -15.59
C TYR A 316 -32.97 -6.41 -14.47
N SER A 317 -31.81 -6.55 -13.83
CA SER A 317 -31.64 -7.43 -12.67
C SER A 317 -32.59 -7.03 -11.54
N LYS A 318 -32.72 -5.73 -11.27
CA LYS A 318 -33.70 -5.20 -10.30
C LYS A 318 -35.15 -5.50 -10.69
N LYS A 319 -35.50 -5.41 -11.97
CA LYS A 319 -36.83 -5.79 -12.47
C LYS A 319 -37.12 -7.27 -12.20
N LEU A 320 -36.17 -8.14 -12.56
CA LEU A 320 -36.30 -9.59 -12.36
C LEU A 320 -36.35 -9.95 -10.87
N LEU A 321 -35.54 -9.31 -10.02
CA LEU A 321 -35.59 -9.46 -8.56
C LEU A 321 -36.97 -9.16 -8.00
N ASN A 322 -37.56 -8.03 -8.36
CA ASN A 322 -38.90 -7.67 -7.90
C ASN A 322 -39.95 -8.68 -8.37
N LYS A 323 -39.82 -9.20 -9.59
CA LYS A 323 -40.71 -10.22 -10.15
C LYS A 323 -40.62 -11.53 -9.37
N LEU A 324 -39.41 -12.03 -9.14
CA LEU A 324 -39.17 -13.25 -8.37
C LEU A 324 -39.61 -13.09 -6.92
N ALA A 325 -39.42 -11.91 -6.32
CA ALA A 325 -39.86 -11.61 -4.96
C ALA A 325 -41.39 -11.65 -4.81
N MET A 326 -42.14 -11.41 -5.90
CA MET A 326 -43.59 -11.61 -5.96
C MET A 326 -43.99 -13.08 -6.19
N GLY A 327 -43.03 -14.01 -6.23
CA GLY A 327 -43.25 -15.44 -6.42
C GLY A 327 -43.51 -15.84 -7.88
N GLN A 328 -43.30 -14.94 -8.84
CA GLN A 328 -43.43 -15.24 -10.27
C GLN A 328 -42.17 -15.94 -10.80
N GLU A 329 -42.31 -16.67 -11.90
CA GLU A 329 -41.19 -17.31 -12.63
C GLU A 329 -40.72 -16.42 -13.79
N LEU A 330 -39.49 -16.63 -14.24
CA LEU A 330 -38.94 -15.96 -15.43
C LEU A 330 -39.62 -16.51 -16.69
N THR A 331 -39.88 -15.64 -17.67
CA THR A 331 -40.37 -16.07 -18.99
C THR A 331 -39.19 -16.40 -19.92
N GLU A 332 -39.46 -17.13 -21.00
CA GLU A 332 -38.45 -17.43 -22.03
C GLU A 332 -37.83 -16.16 -22.61
N GLU A 333 -38.61 -15.08 -22.77
CA GLU A 333 -38.07 -13.80 -23.23
C GLU A 333 -37.16 -13.13 -22.19
N GLU A 334 -37.41 -13.33 -20.90
CA GLU A 334 -36.56 -12.81 -19.84
C GLU A 334 -35.27 -13.63 -19.68
N GLU A 335 -35.35 -14.95 -19.83
CA GLU A 335 -34.18 -15.84 -19.91
C GLU A 335 -33.31 -15.48 -21.14
N ALA A 336 -33.91 -15.17 -22.29
CA ALA A 336 -33.18 -14.70 -23.47
C ALA A 336 -32.47 -13.35 -23.27
N VAL A 337 -33.02 -12.47 -22.43
CA VAL A 337 -32.34 -11.21 -22.07
C VAL A 337 -31.15 -11.47 -21.14
N ILE A 338 -31.24 -12.45 -20.24
CA ILE A 338 -30.09 -12.89 -19.43
C ILE A 338 -28.98 -13.45 -20.33
N GLU A 339 -29.33 -14.23 -21.35
CA GLU A 339 -28.37 -14.71 -22.36
C GLU A 339 -27.66 -13.54 -23.06
N TYR A 340 -28.44 -12.55 -23.53
CA TYR A 340 -27.88 -11.36 -24.15
C TYR A 340 -26.95 -10.57 -23.21
N MET A 341 -27.32 -10.45 -21.93
CA MET A 341 -26.49 -9.81 -20.92
C MET A 341 -25.21 -10.60 -20.70
N TYR A 342 -25.27 -11.93 -20.62
CA TYR A 342 -24.08 -12.76 -20.52
C TYR A 342 -23.14 -12.54 -21.73
N GLU A 343 -23.63 -12.74 -22.96
CA GLU A 343 -22.81 -12.61 -24.17
C GLU A 343 -22.19 -11.21 -24.34
N THR A 344 -22.88 -10.17 -23.85
CA THR A 344 -22.37 -8.80 -23.92
C THR A 344 -21.33 -8.54 -22.83
N THR A 345 -21.56 -9.03 -21.60
CA THR A 345 -20.58 -8.91 -20.51
C THR A 345 -19.30 -9.68 -20.83
N ASP A 346 -19.41 -10.89 -21.37
CA ASP A 346 -18.26 -11.72 -21.77
C ASP A 346 -17.35 -10.96 -22.76
N LYS A 347 -17.93 -10.30 -23.77
CA LYS A 347 -17.18 -9.44 -24.71
C LYS A 347 -16.49 -8.26 -24.01
N ILE A 348 -17.19 -7.58 -23.11
CA ILE A 348 -16.66 -6.42 -22.37
C ILE A 348 -15.53 -6.83 -21.43
N LYS A 349 -15.69 -7.96 -20.74
CA LYS A 349 -14.68 -8.54 -19.87
C LYS A 349 -13.36 -8.73 -20.61
N TYR A 350 -13.37 -9.40 -21.77
CA TYR A 350 -12.14 -9.59 -22.56
C TYR A 350 -11.51 -8.27 -22.97
N ALA A 351 -12.33 -7.29 -23.33
CA ALA A 351 -11.86 -5.97 -23.69
C ALA A 351 -11.12 -5.27 -22.53
N VAL A 352 -11.69 -5.32 -21.33
CA VAL A 352 -11.08 -4.73 -20.14
C VAL A 352 -9.82 -5.50 -19.73
N ASP A 353 -9.81 -6.82 -19.86
CA ASP A 353 -8.65 -7.66 -19.53
C ASP A 353 -7.46 -7.44 -20.47
N GLU A 354 -7.71 -7.26 -21.76
CA GLU A 354 -6.67 -6.90 -22.73
C GLU A 354 -6.03 -5.55 -22.37
N LEU A 355 -6.87 -4.57 -22.04
CA LEU A 355 -6.43 -3.24 -21.59
C LEU A 355 -5.55 -3.33 -20.35
N VAL A 356 -5.89 -4.20 -19.40
CA VAL A 356 -5.07 -4.48 -18.21
C VAL A 356 -3.76 -5.17 -18.60
N ARG A 357 -3.78 -6.18 -19.48
CA ARG A 357 -2.60 -6.96 -19.89
C ARG A 357 -1.55 -6.09 -20.59
N GLU A 358 -1.97 -5.27 -21.55
CA GLU A 358 -1.07 -4.42 -22.33
C GLU A 358 -0.45 -3.28 -21.49
N SER A 359 -1.02 -3.00 -20.31
CA SER A 359 -0.52 -1.97 -19.40
C SER A 359 0.76 -2.35 -18.65
N ASN A 360 1.16 -3.63 -18.67
CA ASN A 360 2.44 -4.16 -18.16
C ASN A 360 2.86 -3.62 -16.78
N GLY A 361 1.89 -3.38 -15.87
CA GLY A 361 2.08 -2.93 -14.47
C GLY A 361 2.77 -1.58 -14.24
N LYS A 362 3.43 -1.02 -15.27
CA LYS A 362 4.26 0.21 -15.22
C LYS A 362 3.89 1.21 -16.32
N ASN A 363 3.12 0.80 -17.33
CA ASN A 363 2.76 1.61 -18.50
C ASN A 363 1.29 2.05 -18.53
N LEU A 364 0.48 1.71 -17.53
CA LEU A 364 -0.89 2.25 -17.44
C LEU A 364 -0.90 3.78 -17.42
N ASP A 365 0.15 4.37 -16.84
CA ASP A 365 0.44 5.79 -16.85
C ASP A 365 0.57 6.37 -18.27
N ALA A 366 1.05 5.59 -19.26
CA ALA A 366 1.13 5.98 -20.67
C ALA A 366 -0.20 5.80 -21.42
N ILE A 367 -0.98 4.79 -21.05
CA ILE A 367 -2.33 4.52 -21.58
C ILE A 367 -3.30 5.65 -21.17
N LEU A 368 -3.22 6.10 -19.91
CA LEU A 368 -4.05 7.17 -19.37
C LEU A 368 -3.59 8.58 -19.78
N LYS A 369 -2.30 8.80 -20.12
CA LYS A 369 -1.75 10.13 -20.46
C LYS A 369 -1.97 10.57 -21.91
N LYS A 370 -2.44 9.70 -22.81
CA LYS A 370 -2.47 9.98 -24.25
C LYS A 370 -3.82 9.74 -24.95
N GLY A 371 -4.92 9.56 -24.22
CA GLY A 371 -6.20 9.19 -24.84
C GLY A 371 -6.21 7.76 -25.42
N GLY A 372 -5.15 6.98 -25.21
CA GLY A 372 -5.05 5.60 -25.66
C GLY A 372 -6.01 4.66 -24.92
N PHE A 373 -6.48 5.04 -23.72
CA PHE A 373 -7.56 4.35 -23.04
C PHE A 373 -8.89 4.48 -23.80
N THR A 374 -9.24 5.70 -24.22
CA THR A 374 -10.43 6.00 -25.04
C THR A 374 -10.35 5.31 -26.40
N GLU A 375 -9.24 5.46 -27.13
CA GLU A 375 -9.07 4.84 -28.45
C GLU A 375 -9.16 3.32 -28.38
N LYS A 376 -8.54 2.70 -27.36
CA LYS A 376 -8.61 1.24 -27.16
C LYS A 376 -10.01 0.78 -26.76
N MET A 377 -10.72 1.50 -25.89
CA MET A 377 -12.11 1.17 -25.56
C MET A 377 -13.01 1.18 -26.81
N THR A 378 -12.80 2.13 -27.72
CA THR A 378 -13.51 2.21 -29.01
C THR A 378 -13.07 1.12 -30.00
N GLU A 379 -11.80 0.70 -29.97
CA GLU A 379 -11.23 -0.35 -30.83
C GLU A 379 -11.66 -1.76 -30.36
N LEU A 380 -11.80 -1.93 -29.04
CA LEU A 380 -12.32 -3.11 -28.35
C LEU A 380 -13.81 -3.38 -28.65
N GLU A 381 -14.60 -2.37 -29.07
CA GLU A 381 -15.97 -2.59 -29.57
C GLU A 381 -16.02 -3.43 -30.87
N HIS A 382 -14.88 -3.62 -31.59
CA HIS A 382 -14.88 -4.13 -32.96
C HIS A 382 -14.16 -5.48 -33.20
N ASN A 383 -13.46 -6.09 -32.23
CA ASN A 383 -12.84 -7.41 -32.41
C ASN A 383 -12.86 -8.21 -31.11
N VAL A 384 -13.29 -9.48 -31.15
CA VAL A 384 -13.33 -10.36 -29.97
C VAL A 384 -12.83 -11.77 -30.32
N ILE A 385 -11.77 -12.22 -29.65
CA ILE A 385 -11.35 -13.63 -29.51
C ILE A 385 -10.82 -13.86 -28.07
N GLU A 386 -11.15 -15.04 -27.55
CA GLU A 386 -11.13 -15.62 -26.19
C GLU A 386 -9.79 -15.60 -25.41
N THR A 387 -9.84 -15.28 -24.09
CA THR A 387 -9.16 -16.05 -22.99
C THR A 387 -9.54 -15.53 -21.58
N PRO A 388 -9.99 -16.37 -20.61
CA PRO A 388 -10.27 -15.92 -19.23
C PRO A 388 -9.13 -16.14 -18.21
N LYS A 389 -9.19 -15.40 -17.10
CA LYS A 389 -8.34 -15.51 -15.89
C LYS A 389 -9.13 -15.93 -14.64
N MET A 390 -8.36 -16.40 -13.65
CA MET A 390 -8.70 -17.28 -12.52
C MET A 390 -9.35 -16.64 -11.29
N ILE A 391 -10.18 -17.42 -10.59
CA ILE A 391 -10.26 -17.42 -9.11
C ILE A 391 -10.05 -18.86 -8.61
N TYR A 392 -8.99 -19.06 -7.82
CA TYR A 392 -8.60 -20.34 -7.23
C TYR A 392 -8.98 -20.37 -5.76
N ASP A 393 -10.05 -21.10 -5.45
CA ASP A 393 -10.19 -21.96 -4.28
C ASP A 393 -11.51 -22.70 -4.46
N GLY A 394 -11.53 -24.02 -4.28
CA GLY A 394 -12.72 -24.84 -4.53
C GLY A 394 -13.99 -24.26 -3.85
N PRO A 395 -15.18 -24.52 -4.42
CA PRO A 395 -16.44 -23.80 -4.19
C PRO A 395 -16.93 -23.66 -2.73
N PHE A 396 -16.32 -24.40 -1.80
CA PHE A 396 -16.72 -24.47 -0.40
C PHE A 396 -15.61 -24.05 0.58
N ALA A 397 -14.50 -23.50 0.10
CA ALA A 397 -13.37 -23.10 0.95
C ALA A 397 -13.67 -21.93 1.90
N ALA A 398 -14.74 -21.16 1.66
CA ALA A 398 -15.01 -19.89 2.35
C ALA A 398 -16.11 -19.93 3.44
N SER A 399 -16.74 -21.08 3.73
CA SER A 399 -17.93 -21.13 4.60
C SER A 399 -17.71 -21.90 5.91
N GLU A 400 -16.68 -21.57 6.69
CA GLU A 400 -16.43 -22.25 7.96
C GLU A 400 -16.63 -21.38 9.21
N GLN A 401 -17.66 -21.72 9.98
CA GLN A 401 -17.77 -21.33 11.38
C GLN A 401 -16.74 -22.11 12.21
N VAL A 402 -15.78 -21.38 12.77
CA VAL A 402 -14.76 -21.83 13.72
C VAL A 402 -15.34 -22.78 14.79
N ARG A 403 -14.95 -24.06 14.75
CA ARG A 403 -15.14 -25.06 15.81
C ARG A 403 -13.89 -25.93 15.95
N SER A 404 -13.79 -26.67 17.06
CA SER A 404 -12.70 -27.60 17.36
C SER A 404 -12.36 -28.56 16.22
N CYS A 405 -11.10 -29.03 16.17
CA CYS A 405 -10.59 -29.94 15.15
C CYS A 405 -11.13 -31.37 15.37
N LYS A 406 -12.21 -31.74 14.68
CA LYS A 406 -12.97 -32.99 14.94
C LYS A 406 -12.19 -34.26 14.64
N ALA A 407 -11.35 -34.27 13.60
CA ALA A 407 -10.69 -35.50 13.13
C ALA A 407 -9.59 -36.01 14.08
N ILE A 408 -9.05 -35.12 14.91
CA ILE A 408 -7.99 -35.43 15.88
C ILE A 408 -8.46 -35.31 17.33
N GLU A 409 -9.76 -35.08 17.54
CA GLU A 409 -10.36 -34.98 18.86
C GLU A 409 -10.27 -36.33 19.58
N GLY A 410 -9.75 -36.32 20.80
CA GLY A 410 -9.57 -37.53 21.61
C GLY A 410 -8.36 -38.40 21.25
N LEU A 411 -7.56 -38.02 20.25
CA LEU A 411 -6.30 -38.70 19.96
C LEU A 411 -5.19 -38.27 20.94
N ASP A 412 -4.27 -39.20 21.20
CA ASP A 412 -3.11 -38.96 22.05
C ASP A 412 -2.19 -37.90 21.45
N LYS A 413 -1.47 -37.20 22.35
CA LYS A 413 -0.47 -36.21 21.95
C LYS A 413 0.87 -36.87 21.72
N ILE A 414 1.53 -36.48 20.64
CA ILE A 414 2.88 -36.89 20.31
C ILE A 414 3.90 -35.84 20.74
N GLY A 415 5.14 -36.27 20.98
CA GLY A 415 6.27 -35.38 21.24
C GLY A 415 7.02 -34.97 19.97
N GLU A 416 8.01 -34.08 20.10
CA GLU A 416 8.86 -33.64 18.96
C GLU A 416 9.63 -34.81 18.33
N ALA A 417 10.19 -35.72 19.13
CA ALA A 417 10.94 -36.87 18.64
C ALA A 417 10.06 -37.84 17.83
N GLU A 418 8.82 -38.04 18.28
CA GLU A 418 7.84 -38.88 17.58
C GLU A 418 7.34 -38.20 16.29
N ALA A 419 7.14 -36.87 16.30
CA ALA A 419 6.83 -36.12 15.08
C ALA A 419 7.95 -36.22 14.05
N GLU A 420 9.22 -36.23 14.49
CA GLU A 420 10.38 -36.41 13.62
C GLU A 420 10.42 -37.83 13.02
N GLU A 421 10.15 -38.86 13.82
CA GLU A 421 10.09 -40.26 13.37
C GLU A 421 8.96 -40.47 12.37
N LEU A 422 7.75 -39.97 12.66
CA LEU A 422 6.62 -40.00 11.74
C LEU A 422 6.95 -39.28 10.42
N ALA A 423 7.58 -38.11 10.47
CA ALA A 423 7.98 -37.41 9.25
C ALA A 423 8.99 -38.22 8.42
N ARG A 424 9.95 -38.92 9.05
CA ARG A 424 10.89 -39.81 8.34
C ARG A 424 10.16 -40.96 7.64
N GLU A 425 9.13 -41.51 8.27
CA GLU A 425 8.30 -42.56 7.67
C GLU A 425 7.46 -42.03 6.50
N MET A 426 6.74 -40.92 6.71
CA MET A 426 5.86 -40.29 5.70
C MET A 426 6.61 -39.91 4.42
N PHE A 427 7.88 -39.50 4.53
CA PHE A 427 8.68 -39.00 3.42
C PHE A 427 9.87 -39.91 3.07
N ALA A 428 9.83 -41.19 3.46
CA ALA A 428 10.91 -42.15 3.19
C ALA A 428 11.29 -42.24 1.70
N ASP A 429 10.32 -42.04 0.80
CA ASP A 429 10.50 -42.08 -0.66
C ASP A 429 11.16 -40.81 -1.25
N TYR A 430 11.47 -39.78 -0.43
CA TYR A 430 11.97 -38.47 -0.89
C TYR A 430 13.51 -38.33 -0.84
N GLU A 431 14.26 -39.41 -0.59
CA GLU A 431 15.73 -39.38 -0.50
C GLU A 431 16.21 -38.28 0.48
N ILE A 432 15.73 -38.36 1.72
CA ILE A 432 15.98 -37.35 2.77
C ILE A 432 17.47 -37.31 3.14
N SER A 433 18.08 -36.12 3.08
CA SER A 433 19.45 -35.86 3.55
C SER A 433 19.49 -35.22 4.93
N ASP A 434 18.53 -34.35 5.24
CA ASP A 434 18.36 -33.70 6.55
C ASP A 434 16.86 -33.61 6.87
N LEU A 435 16.49 -33.87 8.11
CA LEU A 435 15.11 -33.70 8.58
C LEU A 435 15.16 -33.30 10.04
N LYS A 436 14.47 -32.21 10.37
CA LYS A 436 14.42 -31.70 11.74
C LYS A 436 13.12 -30.98 12.04
N VAL A 437 12.66 -31.14 13.27
CA VAL A 437 11.62 -30.27 13.84
C VAL A 437 12.26 -28.92 14.15
N THR A 438 11.74 -27.83 13.58
CA THR A 438 12.27 -26.48 13.77
C THR A 438 11.50 -25.64 14.78
N GLY A 439 10.34 -26.12 15.20
CA GLY A 439 9.55 -25.48 16.26
C GLY A 439 8.09 -25.89 16.23
N LYS A 440 7.35 -25.45 17.24
CA LYS A 440 5.92 -25.71 17.42
C LYS A 440 5.12 -24.44 17.15
N THR A 441 4.06 -24.55 16.38
CA THR A 441 3.09 -23.48 16.15
C THR A 441 1.81 -23.81 16.93
N GLU A 442 1.44 -22.94 17.86
CA GLU A 442 0.15 -23.03 18.57
C GLU A 442 -0.92 -22.29 17.78
N ARG A 443 -1.94 -23.00 17.31
CA ARG A 443 -3.17 -22.40 16.77
C ARG A 443 -4.23 -22.39 17.87
N LYS A 444 -5.32 -21.66 17.66
CA LYS A 444 -6.40 -21.57 18.64
C LYS A 444 -7.09 -22.92 18.87
N GLU A 445 -7.13 -23.78 17.84
CA GLU A 445 -7.86 -25.05 17.85
C GLU A 445 -6.96 -26.26 18.11
N PHE A 446 -5.69 -26.23 17.68
CA PHE A 446 -4.71 -27.32 17.85
C PHE A 446 -3.28 -26.80 17.68
N SER A 447 -2.29 -27.60 18.08
CA SER A 447 -0.87 -27.29 17.85
C SER A 447 -0.28 -28.15 16.74
N VAL A 448 0.75 -27.64 16.07
CA VAL A 448 1.51 -28.38 15.04
C VAL A 448 3.01 -28.25 15.26
N TYR A 449 3.74 -29.29 14.91
CA TYR A 449 5.20 -29.28 14.78
C TYR A 449 5.58 -28.94 13.34
N ASN A 450 6.46 -27.96 13.16
CA ASN A 450 7.02 -27.60 11.87
C ASN A 450 8.27 -28.45 11.61
N VAL A 451 8.28 -29.19 10.52
CA VAL A 451 9.36 -30.06 10.11
C VAL A 451 9.96 -29.53 8.82
N MET A 452 11.26 -29.26 8.83
CA MET A 452 12.02 -28.91 7.64
C MET A 452 12.69 -30.17 7.10
N ILE A 453 12.50 -30.44 5.82
CA ILE A 453 13.03 -31.62 5.14
C ILE A 453 13.94 -31.14 4.01
N GLY A 454 15.18 -31.61 4.00
CA GLY A 454 16.14 -31.47 2.92
C GLY A 454 16.37 -32.82 2.24
N THR A 455 16.46 -32.83 0.91
CA THR A 455 16.77 -34.05 0.14
C THR A 455 18.22 -34.08 -0.32
N GLU A 456 18.73 -35.22 -0.75
CA GLU A 456 20.09 -35.34 -1.32
C GLU A 456 20.28 -34.47 -2.57
N LYS A 457 19.20 -34.24 -3.32
CA LYS A 457 19.16 -33.40 -4.52
C LYS A 457 19.13 -31.89 -4.21
N GLY A 458 19.14 -31.51 -2.93
CA GLY A 458 19.13 -30.12 -2.47
C GLY A 458 17.74 -29.49 -2.39
N ASP A 459 16.68 -30.29 -2.53
CA ASP A 459 15.30 -29.82 -2.45
C ASP A 459 14.93 -29.56 -0.98
N LYS A 460 14.04 -28.58 -0.75
CA LYS A 460 13.59 -28.23 0.59
C LYS A 460 12.07 -28.23 0.65
N TYR A 461 11.56 -28.91 1.67
CA TYR A 461 10.14 -29.00 1.96
C TYR A 461 9.87 -28.55 3.39
N LEU A 462 8.68 -27.99 3.61
CA LEU A 462 8.11 -27.70 4.90
C LEU A 462 6.91 -28.64 5.10
N ALA A 463 6.89 -29.36 6.22
CA ALA A 463 5.73 -30.11 6.67
C ALA A 463 5.23 -29.57 8.01
N GLN A 464 3.92 -29.67 8.25
CA GLN A 464 3.33 -29.45 9.55
C GLN A 464 2.59 -30.72 9.99
N ILE A 465 2.92 -31.20 11.18
CA ILE A 465 2.33 -32.41 11.78
C ILE A 465 1.58 -32.01 13.04
N THR A 466 0.36 -32.47 13.22
CA THR A 466 -0.45 -32.14 14.41
C THR A 466 0.16 -32.77 15.67
N GLU A 467 0.19 -32.01 16.77
CA GLU A 467 0.58 -32.55 18.09
C GLU A 467 -0.38 -33.65 18.52
N GLN A 468 -1.67 -33.50 18.22
CA GLN A 468 -2.67 -34.55 18.50
C GLN A 468 -2.74 -35.50 17.30
N GLY A 469 -2.48 -36.79 17.55
CA GLY A 469 -2.62 -37.86 16.57
C GLY A 469 -1.59 -37.89 15.43
N GLY A 470 -0.61 -36.99 15.39
CA GLY A 470 0.51 -37.05 14.45
C GLY A 470 0.14 -36.98 12.97
N LYS A 471 -0.90 -36.21 12.61
CA LYS A 471 -1.41 -36.12 11.22
C LYS A 471 -0.71 -35.02 10.43
N LEU A 472 -0.35 -35.31 9.17
CA LEU A 472 0.22 -34.34 8.25
C LEU A 472 -0.85 -33.36 7.75
N ILE A 473 -0.86 -32.14 8.28
CA ILE A 473 -1.86 -31.12 7.90
C ILE A 473 -1.43 -30.26 6.71
N LEU A 474 -0.13 -30.02 6.59
CA LEU A 474 0.45 -29.20 5.53
C LEU A 474 1.74 -29.86 5.07
N PHE A 475 1.95 -29.89 3.76
CA PHE A 475 3.22 -30.17 3.13
C PHE A 475 3.37 -29.21 1.96
N ASP A 476 4.52 -28.58 1.84
CA ASP A 476 4.80 -27.68 0.72
C ASP A 476 6.29 -27.68 0.41
N GLY A 477 6.62 -27.87 -0.86
CA GLY A 477 7.99 -27.80 -1.34
C GLY A 477 8.04 -27.12 -2.70
N TYR A 478 8.80 -26.04 -2.77
CA TYR A 478 9.01 -25.35 -4.03
C TYR A 478 10.18 -25.96 -4.79
N LYS A 479 9.86 -26.75 -5.81
CA LYS A 479 10.77 -27.06 -6.91
C LYS A 479 9.97 -27.10 -8.20
N GLY A 480 10.30 -26.20 -9.11
CA GLY A 480 9.65 -26.10 -10.41
C GLY A 480 9.67 -27.45 -11.13
N CYS A 481 8.51 -27.82 -11.66
CA CYS A 481 8.37 -28.87 -12.66
C CYS A 481 8.46 -28.17 -14.03
N SER A 482 8.97 -28.87 -15.04
CA SER A 482 9.24 -28.29 -16.35
C SER A 482 8.76 -29.14 -17.53
N THR A 483 8.42 -30.41 -17.28
CA THR A 483 7.92 -31.34 -18.29
C THR A 483 6.69 -32.10 -17.77
N ALA A 484 5.76 -32.43 -18.67
CA ALA A 484 4.57 -33.23 -18.37
C ALA A 484 4.82 -34.69 -18.79
N ASN A 485 5.34 -35.51 -17.87
CA ASN A 485 5.60 -36.94 -18.09
C ASN A 485 4.46 -37.83 -17.56
N TYR A 486 3.67 -37.33 -16.63
CA TYR A 486 2.53 -38.02 -16.01
C TYR A 486 1.25 -37.25 -16.33
N ASP A 487 0.22 -37.96 -16.80
CA ASP A 487 -1.12 -37.41 -17.03
C ASP A 487 -1.92 -37.26 -15.73
N ALA A 488 -3.06 -36.57 -15.79
CA ALA A 488 -4.02 -36.44 -14.69
C ALA A 488 -4.31 -37.77 -13.98
N ASP A 489 -4.62 -38.83 -14.73
CA ASP A 489 -4.96 -40.13 -14.15
C ASP A 489 -3.79 -40.74 -13.36
N ALA A 490 -2.56 -40.61 -13.85
CA ALA A 490 -1.38 -41.02 -13.10
C ALA A 490 -1.15 -40.15 -11.87
N CYS A 491 -1.35 -38.83 -11.97
CA CYS A 491 -1.24 -37.91 -10.84
C CYS A 491 -2.26 -38.23 -9.74
N ILE A 492 -3.51 -38.54 -10.10
CA ILE A 492 -4.55 -38.99 -9.16
C ILE A 492 -4.07 -40.24 -8.41
N ARG A 493 -3.61 -41.28 -9.11
CA ARG A 493 -3.11 -42.51 -8.47
C ARG A 493 -1.91 -42.25 -7.55
N ILE A 494 -1.01 -41.35 -7.94
CA ILE A 494 0.15 -40.97 -7.10
C ILE A 494 -0.34 -40.29 -5.81
N ALA A 495 -1.28 -39.35 -5.93
CA ALA A 495 -1.85 -38.66 -4.79
C ALA A 495 -2.65 -39.59 -3.86
N GLU A 496 -3.46 -40.49 -4.41
CA GLU A 496 -4.23 -41.49 -3.65
C GLU A 496 -3.31 -42.37 -2.81
N ASN A 497 -2.27 -42.94 -3.43
CA ASN A 497 -1.29 -43.77 -2.72
C ASN A 497 -0.57 -42.99 -1.60
N PHE A 498 -0.28 -41.71 -1.83
CA PHE A 498 0.32 -40.85 -0.82
C PHE A 498 -0.64 -40.58 0.35
N LEU A 499 -1.90 -40.27 0.05
CA LEU A 499 -2.95 -40.02 1.06
C LEU A 499 -3.24 -41.27 1.91
N GLU A 500 -3.32 -42.45 1.28
CA GLU A 500 -3.55 -43.71 1.99
C GLU A 500 -2.40 -44.03 2.97
N LYS A 501 -1.15 -43.81 2.56
CA LYS A 501 0.04 -43.96 3.45
C LYS A 501 -0.05 -43.05 4.68
N LEU A 502 -0.63 -41.86 4.55
CA LEU A 502 -0.82 -40.90 5.64
C LEU A 502 -2.05 -41.22 6.52
N GLY A 503 -2.81 -42.26 6.16
CA GLY A 503 -4.04 -42.66 6.84
C GLY A 503 -5.24 -41.76 6.52
N TYR A 504 -5.24 -41.08 5.37
CA TYR A 504 -6.42 -40.47 4.79
C TYR A 504 -7.09 -41.49 3.86
N SER A 505 -8.19 -42.08 4.32
CA SER A 505 -8.89 -43.17 3.63
C SER A 505 -10.26 -42.73 3.10
N HIS A 506 -10.79 -43.45 2.11
CA HIS A 506 -12.11 -43.17 1.51
C HIS A 506 -12.22 -41.76 0.92
N LEU A 507 -11.15 -41.32 0.28
CA LEU A 507 -11.10 -40.06 -0.46
C LEU A 507 -11.33 -40.34 -1.95
N GLU A 508 -12.05 -39.46 -2.63
CA GLU A 508 -12.24 -39.48 -4.08
C GLU A 508 -11.81 -38.13 -4.68
N ALA A 509 -11.14 -38.15 -5.83
CA ALA A 509 -10.79 -36.94 -6.56
C ALA A 509 -12.08 -36.28 -7.09
N VAL A 510 -12.40 -35.08 -6.59
CA VAL A 510 -13.59 -34.31 -6.98
C VAL A 510 -13.26 -33.15 -7.91
N TRP A 511 -11.99 -32.76 -7.98
CA TRP A 511 -11.50 -31.73 -8.89
C TRP A 511 -10.06 -32.01 -9.28
N VAL A 512 -9.74 -31.81 -10.55
CA VAL A 512 -8.38 -31.92 -11.09
C VAL A 512 -8.13 -30.73 -12.00
N SER A 513 -7.01 -30.04 -11.77
CA SER A 513 -6.56 -28.91 -12.57
C SER A 513 -5.12 -29.15 -13.00
N GLU A 514 -4.91 -29.32 -14.31
CA GLU A 514 -3.58 -29.40 -14.92
C GLU A 514 -3.14 -27.98 -15.31
N GLY A 515 -2.33 -27.36 -14.44
CA GLY A 515 -1.78 -26.02 -14.63
C GLY A 515 -0.36 -26.07 -15.17
N GLY A 516 -0.18 -26.44 -16.43
CA GLY A 516 1.12 -26.52 -17.08
C GLY A 516 1.85 -27.87 -16.87
N VAL A 517 2.63 -28.00 -15.80
CA VAL A 517 3.49 -29.17 -15.49
C VAL A 517 3.34 -29.60 -14.02
N GLN A 518 2.21 -29.23 -13.43
CA GLN A 518 1.80 -29.54 -12.07
C GLN A 518 0.30 -29.81 -12.08
N CYS A 519 -0.07 -30.91 -11.43
CA CYS A 519 -1.43 -31.37 -11.29
C CYS A 519 -1.92 -31.05 -9.87
N ASP A 520 -2.88 -30.13 -9.76
CA ASP A 520 -3.54 -29.79 -8.51
C ASP A 520 -4.85 -30.58 -8.39
N ILE A 521 -5.01 -31.33 -7.30
CA ILE A 521 -6.10 -32.29 -7.11
C ILE A 521 -6.79 -32.01 -5.79
N ASN A 522 -8.11 -31.88 -5.81
CA ASN A 522 -8.92 -31.83 -4.60
C ASN A 522 -9.59 -33.18 -4.38
N PHE A 523 -9.37 -33.75 -3.21
CA PHE A 523 -10.02 -34.96 -2.73
C PHE A 523 -11.07 -34.63 -1.70
N ALA A 524 -12.21 -35.34 -1.72
CA ALA A 524 -13.25 -35.25 -0.71
C ALA A 524 -13.52 -36.63 -0.09
N TYR A 525 -13.86 -36.65 1.20
CA TYR A 525 -14.27 -37.89 1.88
C TYR A 525 -15.60 -38.42 1.35
N VAL A 526 -15.68 -39.74 1.15
CA VAL A 526 -16.88 -40.42 0.68
C VAL A 526 -17.41 -41.36 1.75
N GLN A 527 -18.68 -41.21 2.11
CA GLN A 527 -19.36 -42.09 3.06
C GLN A 527 -20.61 -42.70 2.43
N GLY A 528 -20.61 -44.02 2.23
CA GLY A 528 -21.77 -44.72 1.65
C GLY A 528 -22.15 -44.24 0.25
N GLY A 529 -21.16 -43.84 -0.56
CA GLY A 529 -21.38 -43.30 -1.91
C GLY A 529 -21.77 -41.81 -1.95
N VAL A 530 -21.78 -41.11 -0.80
CA VAL A 530 -22.05 -39.66 -0.72
C VAL A 530 -20.75 -38.91 -0.51
N VAL A 531 -20.47 -37.95 -1.40
CA VAL A 531 -19.28 -37.10 -1.36
C VAL A 531 -19.44 -36.00 -0.32
N CYS A 532 -18.53 -35.85 0.63
CA CYS A 532 -18.59 -34.87 1.71
C CYS A 532 -17.61 -33.71 1.47
N TYR A 533 -18.09 -32.63 0.83
CA TYR A 533 -17.25 -31.49 0.42
C TYR A 533 -16.72 -30.63 1.56
N SER A 534 -17.18 -30.81 2.80
CA SER A 534 -16.56 -30.19 3.97
C SER A 534 -15.24 -30.87 4.37
N ASP A 535 -15.00 -32.10 3.90
CA ASP A 535 -13.84 -32.90 4.26
C ASP A 535 -12.82 -32.93 3.11
N LEU A 536 -12.32 -31.76 2.72
CA LEU A 536 -11.38 -31.63 1.60
C LEU A 536 -9.93 -31.85 2.02
N VAL A 537 -9.19 -32.56 1.16
CA VAL A 537 -7.74 -32.61 1.16
C VAL A 537 -7.25 -32.19 -0.22
N LYS A 538 -6.42 -31.14 -0.30
CA LYS A 538 -5.81 -30.68 -1.55
C LYS A 538 -4.43 -31.29 -1.68
N VAL A 539 -4.06 -31.76 -2.85
CA VAL A 539 -2.75 -32.37 -3.15
C VAL A 539 -2.19 -31.78 -4.44
N LYS A 540 -0.89 -31.53 -4.47
CA LYS A 540 -0.17 -31.08 -5.67
C LYS A 540 0.82 -32.16 -6.09
N VAL A 541 0.80 -32.53 -7.37
CA VAL A 541 1.69 -33.54 -7.94
C VAL A 541 2.54 -32.91 -9.05
N CYS A 542 3.84 -33.18 -9.02
CA CYS A 542 4.75 -32.76 -10.08
C CYS A 542 4.66 -33.71 -11.27
N GLU A 543 4.15 -33.24 -12.41
CA GLU A 543 3.97 -34.07 -13.61
C GLU A 543 5.29 -34.48 -14.27
N GLU A 544 6.42 -33.88 -13.90
CA GLU A 544 7.74 -34.30 -14.41
C GLU A 544 8.25 -35.54 -13.66
N ARG A 545 8.10 -35.52 -12.33
CA ARG A 545 8.76 -36.46 -11.42
C ARG A 545 7.82 -37.52 -10.86
N GLY A 546 6.50 -37.29 -10.94
CA GLY A 546 5.51 -38.20 -10.36
C GLY A 546 5.59 -38.26 -8.84
N ILE A 547 5.89 -37.14 -8.19
CA ILE A 547 5.97 -37.02 -6.73
C ILE A 547 5.01 -35.96 -6.24
N VAL A 548 4.47 -36.14 -5.04
CA VAL A 548 3.68 -35.10 -4.36
C VAL A 548 4.63 -33.97 -3.95
N THR A 549 4.23 -32.73 -4.19
CA THR A 549 4.99 -31.52 -3.83
C THR A 549 4.23 -30.62 -2.86
N GLY A 550 2.94 -30.86 -2.67
CA GLY A 550 2.14 -30.16 -1.69
C GLY A 550 0.92 -30.95 -1.20
N LEU A 551 0.50 -30.68 0.02
CA LEU A 551 -0.73 -31.18 0.63
C LEU A 551 -1.29 -30.13 1.60
N GLU A 552 -2.62 -29.95 1.58
CA GLU A 552 -3.37 -29.17 2.56
C GLU A 552 -4.58 -29.97 3.03
N ALA A 553 -4.58 -30.42 4.28
CA ALA A 553 -5.65 -31.24 4.87
C ALA A 553 -6.44 -30.50 5.96
N ASN A 554 -6.37 -29.17 6.01
CA ASN A 554 -7.00 -28.39 7.08
C ASN A 554 -8.52 -28.59 7.12
N ALA A 555 -9.22 -28.50 5.99
CA ALA A 555 -10.68 -28.70 5.93
C ALA A 555 -11.08 -30.10 6.40
N TYR A 556 -10.39 -31.15 5.93
CA TYR A 556 -10.59 -32.51 6.43
C TYR A 556 -10.41 -32.60 7.95
N LEU A 557 -9.29 -32.11 8.50
CA LEU A 557 -9.05 -32.26 9.94
C LEU A 557 -10.08 -31.51 10.81
N MET A 558 -10.53 -30.35 10.34
CA MET A 558 -11.52 -29.54 11.04
C MET A 558 -12.93 -30.17 11.03
N ASN A 559 -13.32 -30.80 9.92
CA ASN A 559 -14.71 -31.23 9.71
C ASN A 559 -14.95 -32.73 9.83
N HIS A 560 -13.93 -33.55 9.56
CA HIS A 560 -14.11 -34.97 9.35
C HIS A 560 -14.69 -35.67 10.57
N THR A 561 -15.80 -36.34 10.34
CA THR A 561 -16.53 -37.13 11.33
C THR A 561 -17.41 -38.14 10.62
N LYS A 562 -17.79 -39.20 11.33
CA LYS A 562 -18.81 -40.13 10.83
C LYS A 562 -20.17 -39.43 10.84
N ARG A 563 -20.76 -39.25 9.66
CA ARG A 563 -22.05 -38.52 9.50
C ARG A 563 -23.23 -39.47 9.60
N SER A 564 -24.35 -38.97 10.13
CA SER A 564 -25.66 -39.62 9.98
C SER A 564 -26.35 -39.05 8.75
N ILE A 565 -26.10 -39.66 7.58
CA ILE A 565 -26.62 -39.16 6.30
C ILE A 565 -28.10 -39.55 6.15
N PRO A 566 -29.02 -38.58 5.96
CA PRO A 566 -30.44 -38.87 5.76
C PRO A 566 -30.70 -39.46 4.37
N GLU A 567 -31.84 -40.15 4.19
CA GLU A 567 -32.29 -40.54 2.86
C GLU A 567 -32.83 -39.33 2.07
N PRO A 568 -32.61 -39.28 0.74
CA PRO A 568 -33.18 -38.24 -0.10
C PRO A 568 -34.70 -38.38 -0.20
N SER A 569 -35.44 -37.27 -0.10
CA SER A 569 -36.91 -37.25 -0.27
C SER A 569 -37.34 -37.05 -1.72
N VAL A 570 -36.44 -36.53 -2.56
CA VAL A 570 -36.61 -36.39 -4.00
C VAL A 570 -35.80 -37.48 -4.71
N SER A 571 -36.35 -38.13 -5.72
CA SER A 571 -35.62 -39.17 -6.47
C SER A 571 -34.63 -38.57 -7.47
N GLN A 572 -33.48 -39.22 -7.63
CA GLN A 572 -32.43 -38.82 -8.56
C GLN A 572 -32.96 -38.66 -10.00
N SER A 573 -33.77 -39.61 -10.48
CA SER A 573 -34.35 -39.54 -11.83
C SER A 573 -35.22 -38.29 -12.08
N LYS A 574 -35.85 -37.74 -11.03
CA LYS A 574 -36.63 -36.50 -11.15
C LYS A 574 -35.70 -35.31 -11.34
N ILE A 575 -34.57 -35.29 -10.64
CA ILE A 575 -33.54 -34.24 -10.77
C ILE A 575 -32.88 -34.30 -12.14
N GLU A 576 -32.45 -35.49 -12.58
CA GLU A 576 -31.87 -35.70 -13.91
C GLU A 576 -32.79 -35.20 -15.03
N ARG A 577 -34.08 -35.55 -15.02
CA ARG A 577 -35.04 -35.09 -16.05
C ARG A 577 -35.26 -33.58 -16.05
N ALA A 578 -35.11 -32.91 -14.90
CA ALA A 578 -35.25 -31.47 -14.81
C ALA A 578 -33.99 -30.77 -15.35
N ALA A 579 -32.81 -31.25 -14.97
CA ALA A 579 -31.53 -30.71 -15.39
C ALA A 579 -31.26 -30.92 -16.90
N ALA A 580 -31.63 -32.09 -17.44
CA ALA A 580 -31.49 -32.41 -18.86
C ALA A 580 -32.30 -31.51 -19.82
N ARG A 581 -33.21 -30.67 -19.29
CA ARG A 581 -33.92 -29.66 -20.09
C ARG A 581 -33.13 -28.37 -20.26
N ARG A 582 -32.10 -28.15 -19.43
CA ARG A 582 -31.32 -26.92 -19.39
C ARG A 582 -29.85 -27.15 -19.78
N MET A 583 -29.31 -28.34 -19.61
CA MET A 583 -27.91 -28.66 -19.91
C MET A 583 -27.74 -30.12 -20.34
N ASP A 584 -26.67 -30.39 -21.08
CA ASP A 584 -26.24 -31.73 -21.44
C ASP A 584 -25.53 -32.37 -20.24
N LEU A 585 -26.07 -33.45 -19.68
CA LEU A 585 -25.61 -34.00 -18.41
C LEU A 585 -24.38 -34.91 -18.56
N ASN A 586 -23.40 -34.71 -17.68
CA ASN A 586 -22.22 -35.56 -17.54
C ASN A 586 -22.39 -36.55 -16.37
N GLY A 587 -23.07 -36.14 -15.30
CA GLY A 587 -23.31 -37.02 -14.15
C GLY A 587 -24.21 -36.42 -13.07
N VAL A 588 -24.84 -37.29 -12.28
CA VAL A 588 -25.58 -36.91 -11.07
C VAL A 588 -25.20 -37.85 -9.93
N ARG A 589 -24.81 -37.28 -8.79
CA ARG A 589 -24.47 -38.04 -7.57
C ARG A 589 -24.97 -37.32 -6.32
N LEU A 590 -24.96 -38.01 -5.17
CA LEU A 590 -25.28 -37.40 -3.89
C LEU A 590 -24.03 -36.79 -3.25
N ALA A 591 -24.19 -35.58 -2.70
CA ALA A 591 -23.14 -34.85 -2.01
C ALA A 591 -23.67 -34.22 -0.72
N MET A 592 -22.82 -34.12 0.29
CA MET A 592 -23.02 -33.31 1.49
C MET A 592 -22.20 -32.03 1.32
N ILE A 593 -22.89 -30.89 1.25
CA ILE A 593 -22.27 -29.58 1.05
C ILE A 593 -22.63 -28.61 2.18
N PRO A 594 -21.73 -27.68 2.56
CA PRO A 594 -22.06 -26.63 3.50
C PRO A 594 -22.88 -25.54 2.81
N VAL A 595 -24.13 -25.35 3.24
CA VAL A 595 -25.03 -24.27 2.78
C VAL A 595 -25.36 -23.41 4.00
N GLU A 596 -25.02 -22.12 3.97
CA GLU A 596 -25.24 -21.17 5.06
C GLU A 596 -24.73 -21.67 6.44
N GLY A 597 -23.59 -22.38 6.46
CA GLY A 597 -23.00 -22.94 7.68
C GLY A 597 -23.69 -24.21 8.21
N LYS A 598 -24.54 -24.85 7.41
CA LYS A 598 -25.14 -26.16 7.72
C LYS A 598 -24.86 -27.17 6.61
N GLU A 599 -24.48 -28.38 7.00
CA GLU A 599 -24.35 -29.47 6.04
C GLU A 599 -25.73 -29.88 5.50
N THR A 600 -25.85 -29.86 4.18
CA THR A 600 -27.07 -30.15 3.43
C THR A 600 -26.80 -31.29 2.45
N LEU A 601 -27.66 -32.32 2.50
CA LEU A 601 -27.64 -33.38 1.49
C LEU A 601 -28.23 -32.85 0.19
N ALA A 602 -27.45 -32.87 -0.88
CA ALA A 602 -27.82 -32.38 -2.19
C ALA A 602 -27.49 -33.42 -3.27
N TYR A 603 -28.16 -33.32 -4.41
CA TYR A 603 -27.72 -33.90 -5.67
C TYR A 603 -26.74 -32.93 -6.32
N GLU A 604 -25.49 -33.37 -6.51
CA GLU A 604 -24.54 -32.73 -7.40
C GLU A 604 -24.84 -33.17 -8.82
N ILE A 605 -25.01 -32.19 -9.70
CA ILE A 605 -25.31 -32.36 -11.12
C ILE A 605 -24.18 -31.71 -11.88
N ASN A 606 -23.44 -32.50 -12.65
CA ASN A 606 -22.46 -32.02 -13.62
C ASN A 606 -23.09 -32.05 -15.01
N GLY A 607 -23.00 -30.94 -15.75
CA GLY A 607 -23.37 -30.88 -17.16
C GLY A 607 -22.78 -29.68 -17.88
N THR A 608 -23.05 -29.57 -19.17
CA THR A 608 -22.56 -28.50 -20.05
C THR A 608 -23.70 -27.74 -20.69
N HIS A 609 -23.54 -26.43 -20.84
CA HIS A 609 -24.47 -25.55 -21.56
C HIS A 609 -23.71 -24.42 -22.23
N GLY A 610 -23.96 -24.18 -23.53
CA GLY A 610 -23.34 -23.06 -24.25
C GLY A 610 -21.80 -23.10 -24.29
N GLY A 611 -21.19 -24.28 -24.20
CA GLY A 611 -19.72 -24.45 -24.18
C GLY A 611 -19.09 -24.44 -22.78
N SER A 612 -19.84 -24.06 -21.73
CA SER A 612 -19.35 -24.05 -20.35
C SER A 612 -19.80 -25.29 -19.57
N GLU A 613 -18.95 -25.80 -18.67
CA GLU A 613 -19.28 -26.87 -17.72
C GLU A 613 -19.81 -26.26 -16.41
N TYR A 614 -20.78 -26.92 -15.78
CA TYR A 614 -21.46 -26.45 -14.58
C TYR A 614 -21.59 -27.55 -13.54
N TYR A 615 -21.54 -27.15 -12.27
CA TYR A 615 -21.86 -27.99 -11.11
C TYR A 615 -23.01 -27.37 -10.34
N ALA A 616 -24.19 -27.97 -10.46
CA ALA A 616 -25.39 -27.56 -9.72
C ALA A 616 -25.64 -28.47 -8.52
N TYR A 617 -25.97 -27.90 -7.38
CA TYR A 617 -26.33 -28.62 -6.17
C TYR A 617 -27.80 -28.39 -5.85
N VAL A 618 -28.57 -29.47 -5.80
CA VAL A 618 -30.02 -29.45 -5.55
C VAL A 618 -30.33 -30.18 -4.25
N ASP A 619 -30.88 -29.49 -3.26
CA ASP A 619 -31.23 -30.07 -1.96
C ASP A 619 -32.10 -31.34 -2.15
N ALA A 620 -31.62 -32.45 -1.60
CA ALA A 620 -32.19 -33.77 -1.84
C ALA A 620 -33.52 -34.00 -1.09
N LYS A 621 -33.90 -33.10 -0.18
CA LYS A 621 -35.19 -33.12 0.52
C LYS A 621 -36.25 -32.29 -0.21
N THR A 622 -35.87 -31.11 -0.70
CA THR A 622 -36.81 -30.12 -1.26
C THR A 622 -36.83 -30.10 -2.79
N GLY A 623 -35.75 -30.55 -3.43
CA GLY A 623 -35.57 -30.46 -4.88
C GLY A 623 -35.27 -29.05 -5.39
N ARG A 624 -34.87 -28.13 -4.50
CA ARG A 624 -34.49 -26.76 -4.85
C ARG A 624 -32.98 -26.68 -5.04
N MET A 625 -32.53 -25.94 -6.05
CA MET A 625 -31.13 -25.58 -6.18
C MET A 625 -30.71 -24.77 -4.95
N VAL A 626 -29.55 -25.11 -4.40
CA VAL A 626 -28.96 -24.47 -3.22
C VAL A 626 -27.57 -23.91 -3.50
N GLU A 627 -26.91 -24.35 -4.57
CA GLU A 627 -25.65 -23.79 -5.02
C GLU A 627 -25.44 -24.12 -6.52
N LEU A 628 -24.67 -23.28 -7.22
CA LEU A 628 -24.37 -23.44 -8.64
C LEU A 628 -23.00 -22.82 -8.96
N PHE A 629 -22.15 -23.60 -9.61
CA PHE A 629 -20.83 -23.18 -10.07
C PHE A 629 -20.67 -23.40 -11.57
N THR A 630 -19.81 -22.61 -12.19
CA THR A 630 -19.35 -22.80 -13.57
C THR A 630 -17.86 -23.09 -13.58
N VAL A 631 -17.41 -23.90 -14.53
CA VAL A 631 -15.99 -24.12 -14.79
C VAL A 631 -15.48 -23.05 -15.74
N VAL A 632 -14.32 -22.48 -15.41
CA VAL A 632 -13.60 -21.54 -16.25
C VAL A 632 -12.21 -22.10 -16.53
N ASP A 633 -11.89 -22.27 -17.81
CA ASP A 633 -10.57 -22.72 -18.27
C ASP A 633 -9.58 -21.55 -18.31
N SER A 634 -8.34 -21.76 -17.86
CA SER A 634 -7.28 -20.75 -17.85
C SER A 634 -5.91 -21.34 -18.22
N SER A 635 -4.92 -20.49 -18.50
CA SER A 635 -3.52 -20.90 -18.74
C SER A 635 -2.84 -21.63 -17.58
N SER A 636 -3.49 -21.62 -16.41
CA SER A 636 -3.05 -22.14 -15.12
C SER A 636 -3.92 -23.31 -14.65
N GLY A 637 -4.79 -23.80 -15.54
CA GLY A 637 -5.68 -24.93 -15.30
C GLY A 637 -7.15 -24.50 -15.15
N ARG A 638 -7.97 -25.41 -14.65
CA ARG A 638 -9.43 -25.28 -14.56
C ARG A 638 -9.82 -24.77 -13.18
N ALA A 639 -10.74 -23.80 -13.11
CA ALA A 639 -11.29 -23.29 -11.85
C ALA A 639 -12.83 -23.40 -11.78
N LEU A 640 -13.36 -23.59 -10.58
CA LEU A 640 -14.80 -23.49 -10.29
C LEU A 640 -15.09 -22.09 -9.74
N MET A 641 -16.01 -21.37 -10.37
CA MET A 641 -16.46 -20.04 -9.93
C MET A 641 -17.92 -20.03 -9.50
#